data_AF-A0A2V1JTP9-F1
#
_entry.id   AF-A0A2V1JTP9-F1
#
_cell.length_a   1.000
_cell.length_b   1.000
_cell.length_c   1.000
_cell.angle_alpha   90.00
_cell.angle_beta   90.00
_cell.angle_gamma   90.00
#
_symmetry.space_group_name_H-M   'P 1'
#
loop_
_entity.id
_entity.type
_entity.pdbx_description
1 polymer ?
#
loop_
_entity_poly.entity_id
_entity_poly.type
_entity_poly.pdbx_seq_one_letter_code
_entity_poly.pdbx_strand_id
1 'polypeptide(L)'
;MKKKKVMAALIAVAACLTFTGVAAPSALTTTAQAAGYTGLKRISAGNWQYYKNGQKVTSGTDVVKNENGWWYVKNGKVDFSANTVAKNQNGWWLIRNGKVDFTANTVAKNQNGWWLIRNGKVDFSANTVAKNQNGWWKITNGKVDFGYTGIAKNENGWWRIENGKVNFDCNSVEKNENGWWYLAGGKVDFGYNGLASNKNGQWMIENGKVTFHYNGAYMDAEGKGYVIENSKVNDNLVADIDYLNAKQNTAQYFDYSEKIAAQMNNYPVNPEAANIDIAAADENGASGVVLTASKTSEGDYYLNALVAGDKINLTATGDNKVASAVSDKTGDLEVVDGNVSFTPAAIKADTPEDEVITVTMEDGKKYRVHTVNELLPGMDITGTGVKASDAGVYTFALDHFFLRVNTDGELVYYRYIPQYEVTVDDRSGDAENMAENFAAQDAVDGSRYYTAFIELEPTFRNAMGGFSSGYYLVMDDNYVDIDQATLKANSDEKHYHGQGYLDQHEFVVLGKNHYINLSYTPVLADNLPETVKGLDGGNTAYVWVGIIQEVKDGKVIKEINTGDYPLLYDSAVESINYDESTLDGAYASVGQKDHADHNFAAGVKDYVHVNSVDYTLDANGNTDKILVSMRDQSAVYQFDFDTGAIDWILGGKASTLKGYEGYTTDRKDDNGKDFKALTFGQHFARYTNKNAKGMISGNTQISVFDNQTGTAPFVSVALGPNAYATRTRTIEVSINETSGTAKVYNAINGTDLTSKNGKYHIASHCGSVQYDSDTSVTIGWGLHGAIDNIPAVAASTLRDPQFSSIELKQGCRPVFTDYNMAAGTISFELTPARNKMNMASPDALFSYRTYKTAD
;
A
#
# COMPACT_ATOMS: atom_id res chain seq x y z
N MET A 1 12.79 -55.21 -19.09
CA MET A 1 13.01 -56.67 -19.19
C MET A 1 13.77 -57.16 -17.97
N LYS A 2 13.22 -58.20 -17.31
CA LYS A 2 13.89 -59.39 -16.73
C LYS A 2 15.19 -59.16 -15.91
N LYS A 3 15.34 -59.50 -14.63
CA LYS A 3 15.02 -60.70 -13.79
C LYS A 3 16.36 -61.23 -13.21
N LYS A 4 16.32 -61.50 -11.89
CA LYS A 4 16.96 -62.61 -11.12
C LYS A 4 18.47 -62.54 -10.83
N LYS A 5 18.83 -62.52 -9.53
CA LYS A 5 19.25 -63.64 -8.62
C LYS A 5 20.66 -64.16 -8.99
N VAL A 6 21.62 -64.39 -8.08
CA VAL A 6 21.63 -65.37 -6.96
C VAL A 6 22.82 -65.08 -6.00
N MET A 7 22.62 -65.44 -4.72
CA MET A 7 23.54 -65.74 -3.61
C MET A 7 25.06 -65.95 -3.87
N ALA A 8 25.92 -65.55 -2.92
CA ALA A 8 26.45 -66.44 -1.84
C ALA A 8 27.80 -65.95 -1.23
N ALA A 9 27.97 -66.22 0.07
CA ALA A 9 29.20 -66.44 0.88
C ALA A 9 30.21 -65.28 1.08
N LEU A 10 30.44 -64.76 2.30
CA LEU A 10 31.20 -65.25 3.49
C LEU A 10 32.73 -65.34 3.30
N ILE A 11 33.51 -64.83 4.28
CA ILE A 11 34.83 -65.29 4.83
C ILE A 11 35.46 -64.11 5.62
N ALA A 12 35.61 -64.16 6.97
CA ALA A 12 36.59 -64.85 7.86
C ALA A 12 37.81 -63.94 8.19
N VAL A 13 38.48 -63.95 9.36
CA VAL A 13 39.30 -64.99 10.04
C VAL A 13 39.67 -64.43 11.46
N ALA A 14 39.78 -65.19 12.56
CA ALA A 14 40.99 -65.87 13.09
C ALA A 14 40.64 -66.66 14.39
N ALA A 15 40.90 -67.98 14.52
CA ALA A 15 42.14 -68.69 14.95
C ALA A 15 42.45 -68.49 16.47
N CYS A 16 42.85 -69.46 17.32
CA CYS A 16 43.39 -70.82 17.19
C CYS A 16 43.37 -71.51 18.59
N LEU A 17 43.20 -72.85 18.69
CA LEU A 17 44.09 -73.79 19.44
C LEU A 17 43.53 -75.23 19.53
N THR A 18 44.46 -76.15 19.28
CA THR A 18 44.51 -77.63 19.21
C THR A 18 44.21 -78.35 20.56
N PHE A 19 43.87 -79.64 20.71
CA PHE A 19 44.55 -80.90 20.31
C PHE A 19 43.61 -82.13 20.52
N THR A 20 43.75 -83.13 19.64
CA THR A 20 43.55 -84.60 19.72
C THR A 20 42.59 -85.29 20.71
N GLY A 21 41.71 -86.13 20.14
CA GLY A 21 41.65 -87.60 20.34
C GLY A 21 41.39 -88.18 21.73
N VAL A 22 40.32 -88.97 21.88
CA VAL A 22 40.33 -90.41 22.25
C VAL A 22 38.90 -90.96 22.03
N ALA A 23 38.84 -92.22 21.60
CA ALA A 23 37.66 -93.01 21.28
C ALA A 23 36.58 -93.07 22.38
N ALA A 24 35.34 -93.27 21.91
CA ALA A 24 34.16 -93.58 22.70
C ALA A 24 34.35 -94.86 23.56
N PRO A 25 33.55 -95.01 24.62
CA PRO A 25 32.38 -95.85 24.40
C PRO A 25 31.10 -95.36 25.07
N SER A 26 30.02 -95.72 24.40
CA SER A 26 28.72 -96.07 24.96
C SER A 26 28.68 -96.30 26.48
N ALA A 27 27.88 -95.48 27.15
CA ALA A 27 27.18 -95.88 28.36
C ALA A 27 25.81 -95.20 28.39
N LEU A 28 24.77 -95.99 28.17
CA LEU A 28 23.44 -95.74 28.72
C LEU A 28 23.60 -95.76 30.25
N THR A 29 23.85 -94.60 30.86
CA THR A 29 23.75 -94.42 32.30
C THR A 29 22.46 -93.68 32.62
N THR A 30 21.46 -94.48 32.92
CA THR A 30 20.44 -94.18 33.92
C THR A 30 21.14 -93.85 35.23
N THR A 31 21.64 -92.63 35.39
CA THR A 31 22.01 -92.13 36.71
C THR A 31 20.77 -92.13 37.59
N ALA A 32 20.88 -92.89 38.68
CA ALA A 32 19.96 -92.88 39.80
C ALA A 32 19.62 -91.43 40.15
N GLN A 33 18.32 -91.21 40.28
CA GLN A 33 17.74 -89.93 40.58
C GLN A 33 18.25 -89.48 41.96
N ALA A 34 19.13 -88.48 41.99
CA ALA A 34 19.47 -87.83 43.25
C ALA A 34 18.17 -87.34 43.89
N ALA A 35 17.87 -87.83 45.09
CA ALA A 35 16.73 -87.36 45.88
C ALA A 35 16.84 -85.83 45.97
N GLY A 36 15.81 -85.13 45.47
CA GLY A 36 15.82 -83.66 45.40
C GLY A 36 16.19 -83.03 44.04
N TYR A 37 16.61 -83.80 43.01
CA TYR A 37 16.91 -83.22 41.68
C TYR A 37 15.67 -82.57 41.04
N THR A 38 15.78 -81.29 40.69
CA THR A 38 14.77 -80.52 39.96
C THR A 38 15.39 -79.93 38.68
N GLY A 39 14.93 -80.38 37.52
CA GLY A 39 15.52 -80.01 36.22
C GLY A 39 15.13 -80.93 35.07
N LEU A 40 15.67 -80.66 33.88
CA LEU A 40 15.42 -81.44 32.65
C LEU A 40 16.56 -82.43 32.39
N LYS A 41 16.21 -83.69 32.15
CA LYS A 41 17.14 -84.76 31.76
C LYS A 41 16.81 -85.33 30.39
N ARG A 42 17.82 -85.47 29.52
CA ARG A 42 17.68 -86.09 28.19
C ARG A 42 17.48 -87.60 28.34
N ILE A 43 16.37 -88.14 27.86
CA ILE A 43 16.09 -89.58 27.84
C ILE A 43 16.56 -90.20 26.52
N SER A 44 16.37 -89.49 25.41
CA SER A 44 16.87 -89.86 24.07
C SER A 44 17.01 -88.61 23.20
N ALA A 45 17.56 -88.73 21.98
CA ALA A 45 17.68 -87.59 21.06
C ALA A 45 16.30 -86.94 20.83
N GLY A 46 16.19 -85.62 21.07
CA GLY A 46 14.93 -84.88 20.98
C GLY A 46 13.89 -85.13 22.08
N ASN A 47 14.19 -85.94 23.11
CA ASN A 47 13.25 -86.28 24.18
C ASN A 47 13.84 -85.98 25.56
N TRP A 48 13.25 -85.00 26.25
CA TRP A 48 13.68 -84.52 27.57
C TRP A 48 12.55 -84.61 28.58
N GLN A 49 12.87 -85.06 29.79
CA GLN A 49 11.92 -85.26 30.88
C GLN A 49 12.20 -84.31 32.05
N TYR A 50 11.16 -83.65 32.54
CA TYR A 50 11.19 -82.82 33.74
C TYR A 50 10.99 -83.65 35.00
N TYR A 51 11.87 -83.41 35.96
CA TYR A 51 11.82 -83.95 37.31
C TYR A 51 11.75 -82.80 38.31
N LYS A 52 10.94 -82.95 39.36
CA LYS A 52 10.84 -82.03 40.49
C LYS A 52 11.04 -82.81 41.78
N ASN A 53 12.03 -82.44 42.58
CA ASN A 53 12.45 -83.13 43.80
C ASN A 53 12.67 -84.64 43.64
N GLY A 54 13.23 -85.06 42.49
CA GLY A 54 13.45 -86.47 42.21
C GLY A 54 12.19 -87.25 41.81
N GLN A 55 11.07 -86.59 41.47
CA GLN A 55 9.87 -87.25 40.92
C GLN A 55 9.58 -86.79 39.50
N LYS A 56 9.13 -87.73 38.66
CA LYS A 56 8.74 -87.45 37.27
C LYS A 56 7.49 -86.59 37.25
N VAL A 57 7.58 -85.40 36.67
CA VAL A 57 6.38 -84.59 36.41
C VAL A 57 5.62 -85.21 35.25
N THR A 58 4.30 -85.43 35.39
CA THR A 58 3.47 -86.11 34.38
C THR A 58 2.32 -85.25 33.86
N SER A 59 2.05 -84.10 34.48
CA SER A 59 0.96 -83.18 34.11
C SER A 59 1.35 -81.73 34.32
N GLY A 60 0.59 -80.81 33.71
CA GLY A 60 0.79 -79.37 33.86
C GLY A 60 1.86 -78.79 32.93
N THR A 61 2.16 -77.51 33.12
CA THR A 61 3.14 -76.77 32.31
C THR A 61 4.11 -76.00 33.19
N ASP A 62 5.39 -75.90 32.79
CA ASP A 62 6.42 -75.13 33.50
C ASP A 62 7.50 -74.62 32.52
N VAL A 63 8.39 -73.75 32.98
CA VAL A 63 9.57 -73.27 32.23
C VAL A 63 10.82 -73.60 33.03
N VAL A 64 11.63 -74.54 32.54
CA VAL A 64 12.68 -75.23 33.32
C VAL A 64 14.04 -75.11 32.64
N LYS A 65 15.10 -74.88 33.43
CA LYS A 65 16.48 -74.72 32.94
C LYS A 65 17.19 -76.07 32.76
N ASN A 66 18.02 -76.19 31.72
CA ASN A 66 19.11 -77.15 31.59
C ASN A 66 20.40 -76.45 31.16
N GLU A 67 21.45 -77.21 30.83
CA GLU A 67 22.72 -76.67 30.35
C GLU A 67 22.61 -75.89 29.03
N ASN A 68 21.56 -76.12 28.23
CA ASN A 68 21.36 -75.52 26.92
C ASN A 68 20.40 -74.31 26.93
N GLY A 69 19.78 -74.00 28.08
CA GLY A 69 18.88 -72.85 28.27
C GLY A 69 17.62 -73.18 29.07
N TRP A 70 16.60 -72.32 28.96
CA TRP A 70 15.30 -72.51 29.60
C TRP A 70 14.28 -73.00 28.57
N TRP A 71 13.51 -74.04 28.91
CA TRP A 71 12.62 -74.74 27.99
C TRP A 71 11.21 -74.86 28.53
N TYR A 72 10.23 -74.78 27.64
CA TYR A 72 8.83 -75.02 27.94
C TYR A 72 8.55 -76.51 28.05
N VAL A 73 7.93 -76.88 29.17
CA VAL A 73 7.58 -78.25 29.51
C VAL A 73 6.07 -78.36 29.55
N LYS A 74 5.51 -79.36 28.86
CA LYS A 74 4.09 -79.72 28.93
C LYS A 74 3.96 -81.21 29.26
N ASN A 75 3.19 -81.52 30.30
CA ASN A 75 2.97 -82.88 30.81
C ASN A 75 4.29 -83.65 31.03
N GLY A 76 5.27 -82.95 31.61
CA GLY A 76 6.57 -83.53 31.96
C GLY A 76 7.61 -83.59 30.86
N LYS A 77 7.28 -83.25 29.60
CA LYS A 77 8.23 -83.31 28.48
C LYS A 77 8.49 -81.93 27.89
N VAL A 78 9.70 -81.71 27.36
CA VAL A 78 9.98 -80.50 26.58
C VAL A 78 9.17 -80.53 25.29
N ASP A 79 8.47 -79.45 25.01
CA ASP A 79 7.74 -79.25 23.76
C ASP A 79 8.51 -78.26 22.88
N PHE A 80 9.34 -78.82 21.99
CA PHE A 80 10.17 -78.05 21.05
C PHE A 80 9.36 -77.28 19.99
N SER A 81 8.05 -77.51 19.88
CA SER A 81 7.19 -76.80 18.93
C SER A 81 6.48 -75.58 19.55
N ALA A 82 6.57 -75.42 20.88
CA ALA A 82 5.79 -74.43 21.60
C ALA A 82 6.19 -72.98 21.25
N ASN A 83 5.17 -72.18 20.94
CA ASN A 83 5.26 -70.74 20.71
C ASN A 83 4.15 -70.04 21.52
N THR A 84 4.46 -69.65 22.77
CA THR A 84 3.48 -69.13 23.75
C THR A 84 4.16 -68.28 24.83
N VAL A 85 3.39 -67.67 25.73
CA VAL A 85 3.87 -67.05 26.96
C VAL A 85 3.55 -67.95 28.15
N ALA A 86 4.56 -68.44 28.85
CA ALA A 86 4.43 -69.43 29.93
C ALA A 86 5.11 -68.97 31.22
N LYS A 87 4.59 -69.40 32.37
CA LYS A 87 5.13 -69.02 33.68
C LYS A 87 6.01 -70.09 34.31
N ASN A 88 6.95 -69.64 35.12
CA ASN A 88 7.53 -70.38 36.23
C ASN A 88 7.51 -69.51 37.49
N GLN A 89 8.21 -69.94 38.55
CA GLN A 89 8.30 -69.18 39.80
C GLN A 89 8.94 -67.79 39.67
N ASN A 90 9.71 -67.53 38.61
CA ASN A 90 10.44 -66.28 38.42
C ASN A 90 9.66 -65.25 37.56
N GLY A 91 8.54 -65.66 36.96
CA GLY A 91 7.67 -64.81 36.15
C GLY A 91 7.14 -65.51 34.90
N TRP A 92 6.61 -64.72 33.97
CA TRP A 92 6.10 -65.17 32.68
C TRP A 92 7.09 -64.85 31.57
N TRP A 93 7.37 -65.81 30.69
CA TRP A 93 8.44 -65.77 29.71
C TRP A 93 7.92 -66.09 28.30
N LEU A 94 8.46 -65.43 27.29
CA LEU A 94 8.18 -65.75 25.89
C LEU A 94 8.94 -67.00 25.47
N ILE A 95 8.20 -67.98 24.96
CA ILE A 95 8.73 -69.24 24.41
C ILE A 95 8.64 -69.18 22.89
N ARG A 96 9.76 -69.44 22.20
CA ARG A 96 9.83 -69.64 20.75
C ARG A 96 10.50 -70.99 20.46
N ASN A 97 9.85 -71.83 19.68
CA ASN A 97 10.33 -73.19 19.37
C ASN A 97 10.77 -73.96 20.63
N GLY A 98 9.94 -73.90 21.67
CA GLY A 98 10.16 -74.57 22.96
C GLY A 98 11.20 -73.94 23.89
N LYS A 99 11.94 -72.91 23.49
CA LYS A 99 12.98 -72.26 24.30
C LYS A 99 12.56 -70.84 24.73
N VAL A 100 12.96 -70.41 25.92
CA VAL A 100 12.82 -69.00 26.33
C VAL A 100 13.68 -68.10 25.45
N ASP A 101 13.09 -67.03 24.94
CA ASP A 101 13.79 -65.98 24.21
C ASP A 101 14.01 -64.77 25.11
N PHE A 102 15.18 -64.70 25.76
CA PHE A 102 15.57 -63.58 26.63
C PHE A 102 15.84 -62.27 25.87
N THR A 103 15.93 -62.30 24.55
CA THR A 103 16.21 -61.11 23.73
C THR A 103 14.94 -60.42 23.24
N ALA A 104 13.78 -61.05 23.44
CA ALA A 104 12.53 -60.58 22.86
C ALA A 104 12.01 -59.30 23.54
N ASN A 105 11.69 -58.32 22.69
CA ASN A 105 10.96 -57.10 23.04
C ASN A 105 9.76 -56.96 22.09
N THR A 106 8.61 -57.54 22.45
CA THR A 106 7.44 -57.66 21.56
C THR A 106 6.14 -57.87 22.35
N VAL A 107 5.00 -57.88 21.66
CA VAL A 107 3.70 -58.28 22.22
C VAL A 107 3.38 -59.72 21.80
N ALA A 108 3.20 -60.62 22.77
CA ALA A 108 2.99 -62.06 22.51
C ALA A 108 1.77 -62.62 23.25
N LYS A 109 1.14 -63.65 22.67
CA LYS A 109 -0.09 -64.24 23.21
C LYS A 109 0.14 -65.52 23.99
N ASN A 110 -0.76 -65.75 24.95
CA ASN A 110 -1.12 -67.07 25.46
C ASN A 110 -2.65 -67.18 25.52
N GLN A 111 -3.15 -68.23 26.18
CA GLN A 111 -4.59 -68.47 26.35
C GLN A 111 -5.32 -67.38 27.14
N ASN A 112 -4.61 -66.55 27.91
CA ASN A 112 -5.21 -65.51 28.78
C ASN A 112 -5.21 -64.12 28.12
N GLY A 113 -4.61 -63.98 26.94
CA GLY A 113 -4.53 -62.73 26.20
C GLY A 113 -3.13 -62.45 25.64
N TRP A 114 -2.91 -61.20 25.26
CA TRP A 114 -1.65 -60.70 24.71
C TRP A 114 -0.94 -59.83 25.74
N TRP A 115 0.38 -60.01 25.87
CA TRP A 115 1.19 -59.44 26.93
C TRP A 115 2.42 -58.74 26.35
N LEU A 116 2.82 -57.62 26.94
CA LEU A 116 4.07 -56.95 26.61
C LEU A 116 5.25 -57.74 27.20
N ILE A 117 6.17 -58.14 26.34
CA ILE A 117 7.42 -58.82 26.68
C ILE A 117 8.56 -57.82 26.56
N ARG A 118 9.35 -57.65 27.63
CA ARG A 118 10.62 -56.91 27.65
C ARG A 118 11.73 -57.83 28.12
N ASN A 119 12.81 -57.93 27.34
CA ASN A 119 13.93 -58.84 27.61
C ASN A 119 13.48 -60.28 27.93
N GLY A 120 12.51 -60.78 27.15
CA GLY A 120 11.95 -62.12 27.28
C GLY A 120 10.92 -62.34 28.40
N LYS A 121 10.68 -61.36 29.28
CA LYS A 121 9.75 -61.46 30.43
C LYS A 121 8.52 -60.56 30.23
N VAL A 122 7.35 -61.00 30.71
CA VAL A 122 6.15 -60.14 30.78
C VAL A 122 6.39 -58.98 31.76
N ASP A 123 6.06 -57.78 31.32
CA ASP A 123 6.05 -56.56 32.15
C ASP A 123 4.62 -56.18 32.54
N PHE A 124 4.19 -56.58 33.74
CA PHE A 124 2.85 -56.29 34.27
C PHE A 124 2.64 -54.82 34.69
N SER A 125 3.71 -54.01 34.77
CA SER A 125 3.62 -52.61 35.18
C SER A 125 3.39 -51.65 34.01
N ALA A 126 3.55 -52.14 32.77
CA ALA A 126 3.57 -51.28 31.60
C ALA A 126 2.20 -50.70 31.25
N ASN A 127 2.17 -49.39 31.05
CA ASN A 127 1.05 -48.64 30.49
C ASN A 127 1.57 -47.81 29.31
N THR A 128 1.52 -48.36 28.10
CA THR A 128 2.21 -47.82 26.91
C THR A 128 1.54 -48.27 25.61
N VAL A 129 2.14 -47.96 24.47
CA VAL A 129 1.77 -48.50 23.14
C VAL A 129 2.97 -49.30 22.60
N ALA A 130 2.77 -50.58 22.31
CA ALA A 130 3.86 -51.50 21.94
C ALA A 130 3.53 -52.36 20.73
N LYS A 131 4.55 -52.76 19.95
CA LYS A 131 4.37 -53.49 18.68
C LYS A 131 4.65 -54.99 18.73
N ASN A 132 3.99 -55.69 17.82
CA ASN A 132 4.42 -56.97 17.29
C ASN A 132 4.25 -56.97 15.76
N GLN A 133 4.39 -58.15 15.15
CA GLN A 133 4.23 -58.33 13.70
C GLN A 133 2.83 -57.98 13.17
N ASN A 134 1.81 -57.88 14.03
CA ASN A 134 0.42 -57.61 13.64
C ASN A 134 0.01 -56.14 13.81
N GLY A 135 0.91 -55.31 14.35
CA GLY A 135 0.70 -53.88 14.57
C GLY A 135 1.11 -53.42 15.97
N TRP A 136 0.67 -52.21 16.31
CA TRP A 136 0.89 -51.58 17.60
C TRP A 136 -0.37 -51.62 18.45
N TRP A 137 -0.22 -51.87 19.75
CA TRP A 137 -1.32 -52.18 20.64
C TRP A 137 -1.24 -51.34 21.91
N LYS A 138 -2.39 -50.88 22.40
CA LYS A 138 -2.50 -50.28 23.73
C LYS A 138 -2.27 -51.35 24.79
N ILE A 139 -1.30 -51.10 25.66
CA ILE A 139 -0.99 -51.91 26.83
C ILE A 139 -1.49 -51.18 28.07
N THR A 140 -2.31 -51.87 28.85
CA THR A 140 -2.79 -51.44 30.16
C THR A 140 -2.40 -52.50 31.17
N ASN A 141 -1.60 -52.15 32.18
CA ASN A 141 -1.06 -53.08 33.18
C ASN A 141 -0.44 -54.36 32.58
N GLY A 142 0.38 -54.18 31.55
CA GLY A 142 1.11 -55.25 30.85
C GLY A 142 0.32 -56.10 29.86
N LYS A 143 -1.00 -55.94 29.78
CA LYS A 143 -1.89 -56.68 28.88
C LYS A 143 -2.40 -55.78 27.75
N VAL A 144 -2.60 -56.35 26.55
CA VAL A 144 -3.30 -55.63 25.47
C VAL A 144 -4.75 -55.35 25.88
N ASP A 145 -5.14 -54.09 25.74
CA ASP A 145 -6.49 -53.60 26.04
C ASP A 145 -7.30 -53.44 24.75
N PHE A 146 -8.00 -54.51 24.35
CA PHE A 146 -8.82 -54.50 23.13
C PHE A 146 -10.07 -53.62 23.22
N GLY A 147 -10.43 -53.12 24.41
CA GLY A 147 -11.59 -52.24 24.59
C GLY A 147 -11.24 -50.76 24.48
N TYR A 148 -9.96 -50.40 24.43
CA TYR A 148 -9.55 -49.00 24.47
C TYR A 148 -9.67 -48.33 23.09
N THR A 149 -10.39 -47.21 23.06
CA THR A 149 -10.44 -46.26 21.93
C THR A 149 -10.18 -44.85 22.46
N GLY A 150 -9.19 -44.16 21.91
CA GLY A 150 -8.72 -42.88 22.43
C GLY A 150 -7.31 -42.55 21.94
N ILE A 151 -6.57 -41.72 22.68
CA ILE A 151 -5.18 -41.39 22.36
C ILE A 151 -4.26 -41.87 23.48
N ALA A 152 -3.26 -42.69 23.16
CA ALA A 152 -2.30 -43.21 24.12
C ALA A 152 -0.85 -42.96 23.69
N LYS A 153 0.05 -42.77 24.67
CA LYS A 153 1.46 -42.46 24.40
C LYS A 153 2.42 -43.65 24.56
N ASN A 154 3.52 -43.57 23.85
CA ASN A 154 4.76 -44.29 24.12
C ASN A 154 5.96 -43.33 23.98
N GLU A 155 7.19 -43.85 23.97
CA GLU A 155 8.40 -43.05 23.82
C GLU A 155 8.48 -42.27 22.50
N ASN A 156 7.69 -42.63 21.48
CA ASN A 156 7.73 -42.02 20.15
C ASN A 156 6.62 -40.99 19.91
N GLY A 157 5.72 -40.78 20.87
CA GLY A 157 4.62 -39.82 20.80
C GLY A 157 3.28 -40.37 21.26
N TRP A 158 2.22 -39.64 20.92
CA TRP A 158 0.82 -39.96 21.23
C TRP A 158 0.11 -40.47 19.97
N TRP A 159 -0.64 -41.56 20.11
CA TRP A 159 -1.19 -42.31 18.98
C TRP A 159 -2.68 -42.55 19.13
N ARG A 160 -3.43 -42.45 18.02
CA ARG A 160 -4.81 -42.92 17.95
C ARG A 160 -4.86 -44.42 18.18
N ILE A 161 -5.69 -44.85 19.12
CA ILE A 161 -6.03 -46.25 19.33
C ILE A 161 -7.51 -46.45 19.03
N GLU A 162 -7.83 -47.52 18.30
CA GLU A 162 -9.19 -48.00 18.06
C GLU A 162 -9.25 -49.50 18.33
N ASN A 163 -10.17 -49.90 19.21
CA ASN A 163 -10.34 -51.30 19.64
C ASN A 163 -8.99 -51.94 20.07
N GLY A 164 -8.18 -51.17 20.80
CA GLY A 164 -6.88 -51.57 21.32
C GLY A 164 -5.71 -51.55 20.35
N LYS A 165 -5.91 -51.26 19.07
CA LYS A 165 -4.85 -51.20 18.04
C LYS A 165 -4.61 -49.76 17.59
N VAL A 166 -3.36 -49.41 17.30
CA VAL A 166 -3.05 -48.10 16.68
C VAL A 166 -3.68 -48.01 15.30
N ASN A 167 -4.42 -46.94 15.07
CA ASN A 167 -4.92 -46.58 13.75
C ASN A 167 -3.98 -45.53 13.13
N PHE A 168 -3.09 -45.97 12.23
CA PHE A 168 -2.15 -45.10 11.51
C PHE A 168 -2.80 -44.30 10.38
N ASP A 169 -4.06 -44.60 10.05
CA ASP A 169 -4.79 -43.92 8.98
C ASP A 169 -5.65 -42.76 9.52
N CYS A 170 -5.63 -42.53 10.84
CA CYS A 170 -6.39 -41.46 11.49
C CYS A 170 -5.79 -40.08 11.17
N ASN A 171 -6.56 -39.26 10.46
CA ASN A 171 -6.27 -37.85 10.16
C ASN A 171 -7.42 -36.97 10.67
N SER A 172 -7.69 -37.01 11.98
CA SER A 172 -8.86 -36.38 12.60
C SER A 172 -8.54 -35.71 13.93
N VAL A 173 -9.48 -34.90 14.43
CA VAL A 173 -9.42 -34.32 15.78
C VAL A 173 -10.03 -35.27 16.80
N GLU A 174 -9.23 -35.78 17.74
CA GLU A 174 -9.65 -36.77 18.72
C GLU A 174 -9.39 -36.32 20.16
N LYS A 175 -10.23 -36.83 21.08
CA LYS A 175 -10.17 -36.46 22.50
C LYS A 175 -9.37 -37.47 23.33
N ASN A 176 -8.62 -36.95 24.30
CA ASN A 176 -8.16 -37.69 25.48
C ASN A 176 -8.45 -36.89 26.77
N GLU A 177 -7.90 -37.34 27.90
CA GLU A 177 -8.05 -36.66 29.18
C GLU A 177 -7.45 -35.23 29.23
N ASN A 178 -6.57 -34.88 28.30
CA ASN A 178 -5.86 -33.59 28.26
C ASN A 178 -6.45 -32.58 27.26
N GLY A 179 -7.43 -32.99 26.45
CA GLY A 179 -8.10 -32.13 25.48
C GLY A 179 -8.38 -32.83 24.15
N TRP A 180 -8.63 -32.01 23.13
CA TRP A 180 -8.84 -32.43 21.75
C TRP A 180 -7.61 -32.08 20.93
N TRP A 181 -7.09 -33.06 20.20
CA TRP A 181 -5.82 -32.97 19.51
C TRP A 181 -5.99 -33.35 18.05
N TYR A 182 -5.29 -32.66 17.16
CA TYR A 182 -5.16 -33.09 15.77
C TYR A 182 -4.17 -34.25 15.66
N LEU A 183 -4.54 -35.27 14.89
CA LEU A 183 -3.67 -36.39 14.57
C LEU A 183 -3.44 -36.43 13.06
N ALA A 184 -2.18 -36.56 12.66
CA ALA A 184 -1.75 -36.80 11.30
C ALA A 184 -1.10 -38.19 11.23
N GLY A 185 -1.59 -39.05 10.34
CA GLY A 185 -1.12 -40.44 10.22
C GLY A 185 -1.22 -41.23 11.54
N GLY A 186 -2.27 -40.96 12.33
CA GLY A 186 -2.53 -41.60 13.61
C GLY A 186 -1.67 -41.12 14.77
N LYS A 187 -0.79 -40.13 14.58
CA LYS A 187 0.04 -39.53 15.63
C LYS A 187 -0.41 -38.10 15.92
N VAL A 188 -0.44 -37.70 17.19
CA VAL A 188 -0.66 -36.30 17.56
C VAL A 188 0.44 -35.43 16.98
N ASP A 189 0.04 -34.41 16.23
CA ASP A 189 0.93 -33.39 15.70
C ASP A 189 0.84 -32.13 16.56
N PHE A 190 1.83 -31.92 17.44
CA PHE A 190 1.89 -30.77 18.32
C PHE A 190 2.27 -29.47 17.61
N GLY A 191 2.75 -29.53 16.36
CA GLY A 191 3.11 -28.35 15.57
C GLY A 191 1.99 -27.89 14.64
N TYR A 192 0.90 -28.64 14.52
CA TYR A 192 -0.17 -28.32 13.59
C TYR A 192 -0.95 -27.09 14.03
N ASN A 193 -1.03 -26.10 13.13
CA ASN A 193 -1.88 -24.94 13.26
C ASN A 193 -2.79 -24.90 12.02
N GLY A 194 -4.09 -24.78 12.23
CA GLY A 194 -5.07 -24.67 11.15
C GLY A 194 -6.33 -25.49 11.39
N LEU A 195 -7.12 -25.71 10.34
CA LEU A 195 -8.40 -26.41 10.47
C LEU A 195 -8.25 -27.92 10.41
N ALA A 196 -8.97 -28.63 11.27
CA ALA A 196 -9.10 -30.08 11.19
C ALA A 196 -10.49 -30.55 11.63
N SER A 197 -10.95 -31.65 11.05
CA SER A 197 -12.33 -32.11 11.21
C SER A 197 -12.44 -33.37 12.07
N ASN A 198 -13.60 -33.51 12.70
CA ASN A 198 -14.09 -34.78 13.21
C ASN A 198 -15.61 -34.87 13.01
N LYS A 199 -16.23 -35.92 13.54
CA LYS A 199 -17.68 -36.14 13.42
C LYS A 199 -18.56 -35.03 14.03
N ASN A 200 -18.00 -34.13 14.83
CA ASN A 200 -18.73 -33.05 15.49
C ASN A 200 -18.61 -31.70 14.76
N GLY A 201 -17.82 -31.64 13.69
CA GLY A 201 -17.56 -30.43 12.90
C GLY A 201 -16.08 -30.22 12.60
N GLN A 202 -15.79 -29.10 11.97
CA GLN A 202 -14.43 -28.62 11.70
C GLN A 202 -14.00 -27.64 12.80
N TRP A 203 -12.73 -27.73 13.22
CA TRP A 203 -12.19 -27.04 14.39
C TRP A 203 -10.89 -26.31 14.05
N MET A 204 -10.69 -25.14 14.64
CA MET A 204 -9.41 -24.45 14.68
C MET A 204 -8.46 -25.14 15.67
N ILE A 205 -7.27 -25.45 15.20
CA ILE A 205 -6.21 -26.10 15.94
C ILE A 205 -5.06 -25.11 16.11
N GLU A 206 -4.61 -24.92 17.34
CA GLU A 206 -3.44 -24.11 17.68
C GLU A 206 -2.47 -25.00 18.46
N ASN A 207 -1.23 -25.12 17.97
CA ASN A 207 -0.18 -25.97 18.52
C ASN A 207 -0.66 -27.41 18.76
N GLY A 208 -1.36 -27.96 17.78
CA GLY A 208 -1.90 -29.32 17.76
C GLY A 208 -3.17 -29.54 18.58
N LYS A 209 -3.72 -28.52 19.25
CA LYS A 209 -4.85 -28.63 20.17
C LYS A 209 -6.04 -27.75 19.77
N VAL A 210 -7.26 -28.21 20.01
CA VAL A 210 -8.44 -27.31 20.03
C VAL A 210 -8.43 -26.54 21.35
N THR A 211 -8.36 -25.21 21.26
CA THR A 211 -8.21 -24.34 22.43
C THR A 211 -9.55 -23.83 22.99
N PHE A 212 -10.62 -23.88 22.19
CA PHE A 212 -11.98 -23.42 22.52
C PHE A 212 -12.08 -21.93 22.86
N HIS A 213 -11.12 -21.10 22.44
CA HIS A 213 -11.18 -19.65 22.65
C HIS A 213 -11.02 -18.84 21.36
N TYR A 214 -10.63 -19.47 20.25
CA TYR A 214 -10.45 -18.78 18.98
C TYR A 214 -11.82 -18.31 18.44
N ASN A 215 -11.97 -17.01 18.25
CA ASN A 215 -13.12 -16.40 17.58
C ASN A 215 -12.59 -15.48 16.48
N GLY A 216 -13.06 -15.64 15.24
CA GLY A 216 -12.59 -14.83 14.11
C GLY A 216 -12.63 -15.58 12.78
N ALA A 217 -12.18 -14.91 11.73
CA ALA A 217 -12.00 -15.54 10.42
C ALA A 217 -10.71 -16.38 10.39
N TYR A 218 -10.68 -17.42 9.57
CA TYR A 218 -9.50 -18.23 9.29
C TYR A 218 -9.47 -18.60 7.81
N MET A 219 -8.29 -18.51 7.21
CA MET A 219 -8.04 -18.93 5.83
C MET A 219 -7.27 -20.24 5.81
N ASP A 220 -7.75 -21.24 5.08
CA ASP A 220 -6.93 -22.42 4.82
C ASP A 220 -5.84 -22.16 3.76
N ALA A 221 -4.95 -23.14 3.56
CA ALA A 221 -3.85 -23.01 2.61
C ALA A 221 -4.31 -22.91 1.15
N GLU A 222 -5.56 -23.28 0.89
CA GLU A 222 -6.21 -23.25 -0.41
C GLU A 222 -7.00 -21.94 -0.65
N GLY A 223 -6.96 -21.00 0.30
CA GLY A 223 -7.63 -19.71 0.18
C GLY A 223 -9.12 -19.77 0.49
N LYS A 224 -9.62 -20.81 1.16
CA LYS A 224 -11.01 -20.87 1.58
C LYS A 224 -11.19 -20.25 2.97
N GLY A 225 -12.10 -19.28 3.06
CA GLY A 225 -12.41 -18.56 4.29
C GLY A 225 -13.42 -19.29 5.17
N TYR A 226 -13.20 -19.23 6.48
CA TYR A 226 -14.05 -19.83 7.50
C TYR A 226 -14.32 -18.86 8.63
N VAL A 227 -15.58 -18.73 9.05
CA VAL A 227 -15.93 -18.03 10.30
C VAL A 227 -15.86 -19.04 11.44
N ILE A 228 -15.11 -18.70 12.48
CA ILE A 228 -14.84 -19.58 13.62
C ILE A 228 -15.34 -18.94 14.90
N GLU A 229 -16.15 -19.69 15.65
CA GLU A 229 -16.67 -19.31 16.95
C GLU A 229 -16.30 -20.39 17.97
N ASN A 230 -15.62 -20.02 19.06
CA ASN A 230 -15.12 -20.92 20.09
C ASN A 230 -14.31 -22.10 19.53
N SER A 231 -13.42 -21.80 18.58
CA SER A 231 -12.60 -22.73 17.81
C SER A 231 -13.39 -23.70 16.93
N LYS A 232 -14.69 -23.50 16.71
CA LYS A 232 -15.52 -24.31 15.82
C LYS A 232 -15.94 -23.53 14.59
N VAL A 233 -15.85 -24.14 13.41
CA VAL A 233 -16.36 -23.53 12.17
C VAL A 233 -17.88 -23.37 12.24
N ASN A 234 -18.38 -22.19 11.88
CA ASN A 234 -19.80 -21.86 11.78
C ASN A 234 -20.29 -22.14 10.34
N ASP A 235 -20.82 -23.33 10.10
CA ASP A 235 -21.24 -23.82 8.78
C ASP A 235 -22.36 -22.99 8.10
N ASN A 236 -23.06 -22.12 8.84
CA ASN A 236 -24.15 -21.29 8.30
C ASN A 236 -23.66 -20.02 7.58
N LEU A 237 -22.38 -19.67 7.72
CA LEU A 237 -21.75 -18.48 7.12
C LEU A 237 -20.71 -18.85 6.04
N VAL A 238 -20.63 -20.15 5.68
CA VAL A 238 -19.55 -20.71 4.84
C VAL A 238 -19.87 -20.68 3.33
N ALA A 239 -21.03 -20.15 2.92
CA ALA A 239 -21.56 -20.39 1.57
C ALA A 239 -21.33 -19.30 0.51
N ASP A 240 -21.00 -18.06 0.85
CA ASP A 240 -20.95 -16.95 -0.14
C ASP A 240 -19.57 -16.28 -0.30
N ILE A 241 -18.49 -16.96 0.11
CA ILE A 241 -17.13 -16.42 0.00
C ILE A 241 -16.41 -17.10 -1.16
N ASP A 242 -16.74 -16.65 -2.37
CA ASP A 242 -15.89 -16.73 -3.57
C ASP A 242 -14.87 -15.56 -3.57
N TYR A 243 -14.51 -15.07 -2.37
CA TYR A 243 -13.83 -13.79 -2.14
C TYR A 243 -12.30 -13.91 -2.02
N LEU A 244 -11.70 -15.08 -2.31
CA LEU A 244 -10.29 -15.36 -2.03
C LEU A 244 -9.53 -16.02 -3.19
N ASN A 245 -9.60 -15.37 -4.34
CA ASN A 245 -8.39 -15.24 -5.18
C ASN A 245 -7.42 -14.16 -4.67
N ALA A 246 -7.68 -13.59 -3.49
CA ALA A 246 -6.89 -12.52 -2.91
C ALA A 246 -5.73 -13.09 -2.06
N LYS A 247 -4.62 -13.39 -2.73
CA LYS A 247 -3.32 -13.61 -2.09
C LYS A 247 -2.84 -12.29 -1.49
N GLN A 248 -2.40 -12.33 -0.23
CA GLN A 248 -1.42 -11.47 0.44
C GLN A 248 -1.60 -9.94 0.32
N ASN A 249 -1.84 -9.29 1.46
CA ASN A 249 -1.93 -7.84 1.65
C ASN A 249 -2.94 -7.16 0.71
N THR A 250 -4.21 -7.41 0.95
CA THR A 250 -5.30 -6.77 0.20
C THR A 250 -5.67 -5.42 0.81
N ALA A 251 -4.88 -4.39 0.51
CA ALA A 251 -5.58 -3.30 -0.17
C ALA A 251 -6.25 -3.95 -1.39
N GLN A 252 -7.58 -4.04 -1.40
CA GLN A 252 -8.33 -4.74 -2.45
C GLN A 252 -7.73 -4.44 -3.82
N TYR A 253 -7.34 -5.49 -4.57
CA TYR A 253 -6.82 -5.33 -5.91
C TYR A 253 -7.76 -4.42 -6.71
N PHE A 254 -7.22 -3.32 -7.22
CA PHE A 254 -7.92 -2.41 -8.10
C PHE A 254 -7.28 -2.44 -9.48
N ASP A 255 -8.09 -2.22 -10.51
CA ASP A 255 -7.62 -2.02 -11.87
C ASP A 255 -8.62 -1.14 -12.62
N TYR A 256 -8.23 0.10 -12.89
CA TYR A 256 -9.05 1.10 -13.54
C TYR A 256 -8.68 1.26 -15.02
N SER A 257 -7.89 0.35 -15.61
CA SER A 257 -7.39 0.48 -16.99
C SER A 257 -8.50 0.77 -18.02
N GLU A 258 -9.60 0.00 -17.98
CA GLU A 258 -10.71 0.18 -18.92
C GLU A 258 -11.45 1.51 -18.70
N LYS A 259 -11.64 1.92 -17.43
CA LYS A 259 -12.30 3.18 -17.08
C LYS A 259 -11.47 4.38 -17.51
N ILE A 260 -10.18 4.38 -17.19
CA ILE A 260 -9.23 5.43 -17.57
C ILE A 260 -9.22 5.60 -19.09
N ALA A 261 -9.09 4.50 -19.84
CA ALA A 261 -9.09 4.56 -21.30
C ALA A 261 -10.40 5.15 -21.87
N ALA A 262 -11.55 4.84 -21.27
CA ALA A 262 -12.83 5.42 -21.65
C ALA A 262 -12.93 6.92 -21.30
N GLN A 263 -12.53 7.31 -20.08
CA GLN A 263 -12.60 8.69 -19.59
C GLN A 263 -11.66 9.62 -20.36
N MET A 264 -10.45 9.17 -20.70
CA MET A 264 -9.50 9.96 -21.51
C MET A 264 -10.05 10.30 -22.90
N ASN A 265 -10.90 9.45 -23.47
CA ASN A 265 -11.58 9.76 -24.74
C ASN A 265 -12.73 10.78 -24.56
N ASN A 266 -13.33 10.85 -23.38
CA ASN A 266 -14.42 11.78 -23.08
C ASN A 266 -13.94 13.18 -22.69
N TYR A 267 -12.70 13.29 -22.18
CA TYR A 267 -12.09 14.53 -21.71
C TYR A 267 -10.79 14.84 -22.50
N PRO A 268 -10.87 15.16 -23.80
CA PRO A 268 -9.70 15.50 -24.58
C PRO A 268 -9.08 16.82 -24.09
N VAL A 269 -7.74 16.87 -24.05
CA VAL A 269 -6.97 18.07 -23.65
C VAL A 269 -6.82 19.12 -24.76
N ASN A 270 -7.21 18.77 -25.98
CA ASN A 270 -7.25 19.68 -27.11
C ASN A 270 -8.71 19.95 -27.47
N PRO A 271 -9.11 21.22 -27.69
CA PRO A 271 -10.46 21.52 -28.13
C PRO A 271 -10.70 21.03 -29.55
N GLU A 272 -11.98 20.95 -29.92
CA GLU A 272 -12.36 20.76 -31.31
C GLU A 272 -11.93 21.98 -32.15
N ALA A 273 -11.14 21.74 -33.19
CA ALA A 273 -10.74 22.79 -34.12
C ALA A 273 -11.95 23.27 -34.93
N ALA A 274 -12.00 24.57 -35.21
CA ALA A 274 -13.02 25.16 -36.04
C ALA A 274 -13.04 24.53 -37.44
N ASN A 275 -14.21 24.12 -37.90
CA ASN A 275 -14.40 23.57 -39.24
C ASN A 275 -14.44 24.68 -40.29
N ILE A 276 -13.26 25.20 -40.65
CA ILE A 276 -13.04 26.28 -41.62
C ILE A 276 -11.91 25.94 -42.60
N ASP A 277 -11.72 26.78 -43.61
CA ASP A 277 -10.81 26.54 -44.75
C ASP A 277 -9.33 26.86 -44.42
N ILE A 278 -8.99 27.11 -43.15
CA ILE A 278 -7.63 27.31 -42.65
C ILE A 278 -7.41 26.56 -41.33
N ALA A 279 -6.20 26.07 -41.10
CA ALA A 279 -5.75 25.48 -39.84
C ALA A 279 -4.49 26.20 -39.34
N ALA A 280 -4.37 26.35 -38.02
CA ALA A 280 -3.17 26.83 -37.36
C ALA A 280 -2.33 25.66 -36.85
N ALA A 281 -1.01 25.85 -36.86
CA ALA A 281 -0.06 25.00 -36.18
C ALA A 281 1.16 25.83 -35.77
N ASP A 282 1.76 25.46 -34.65
CA ASP A 282 3.04 26.00 -34.20
C ASP A 282 4.21 25.42 -35.02
N GLU A 283 5.25 26.20 -35.29
CA GLU A 283 6.40 25.75 -36.08
C GLU A 283 7.27 24.69 -35.39
N ASN A 284 7.33 24.71 -34.06
CA ASN A 284 8.06 23.74 -33.25
C ASN A 284 7.17 22.57 -32.81
N GLY A 285 5.86 22.67 -33.05
CA GLY A 285 4.88 21.60 -32.84
C GLY A 285 4.16 21.66 -31.51
N ALA A 286 4.19 22.80 -30.81
CA ALA A 286 3.49 23.00 -29.55
C ALA A 286 2.03 22.49 -29.62
N SER A 287 1.65 21.65 -28.65
CA SER A 287 0.34 21.00 -28.66
C SER A 287 -0.78 21.97 -28.28
N GLY A 288 -1.96 21.76 -28.87
CA GLY A 288 -3.12 22.63 -28.63
C GLY A 288 -3.14 23.95 -29.41
N VAL A 289 -2.14 24.22 -30.27
CA VAL A 289 -2.14 25.37 -31.19
C VAL A 289 -3.07 25.08 -32.36
N VAL A 290 -4.35 25.35 -32.15
CA VAL A 290 -5.44 25.20 -33.13
C VAL A 290 -6.35 26.44 -33.10
N LEU A 291 -7.16 26.62 -34.15
CA LEU A 291 -8.16 27.68 -34.21
C LEU A 291 -9.48 27.21 -33.61
N THR A 292 -10.01 27.93 -32.65
CA THR A 292 -11.37 27.72 -32.08
C THR A 292 -12.29 28.87 -32.49
N ALA A 293 -13.53 28.57 -32.84
CA ALA A 293 -14.50 29.59 -33.19
C ALA A 293 -14.88 30.45 -31.96
N SER A 294 -15.06 31.76 -32.16
CA SER A 294 -15.55 32.63 -31.09
C SER A 294 -16.91 32.17 -30.56
N LYS A 295 -17.10 32.29 -29.26
CA LYS A 295 -18.40 32.12 -28.59
C LYS A 295 -19.36 33.29 -28.84
N THR A 296 -18.87 34.45 -29.29
CA THR A 296 -19.68 35.68 -29.35
C THR A 296 -19.69 36.38 -30.70
N SER A 297 -18.76 36.07 -31.60
CA SER A 297 -18.61 36.79 -32.87
C SER A 297 -18.38 35.89 -34.07
N GLU A 298 -19.26 35.96 -35.06
CA GLU A 298 -19.14 35.18 -36.29
C GLU A 298 -17.93 35.64 -37.13
N GLY A 299 -17.14 34.68 -37.63
CA GLY A 299 -15.97 34.94 -38.45
C GLY A 299 -14.69 35.30 -37.68
N ASP A 300 -14.74 35.32 -36.35
CA ASP A 300 -13.59 35.43 -35.46
C ASP A 300 -13.19 34.05 -34.91
N TYR A 301 -11.89 33.78 -34.93
CA TYR A 301 -11.30 32.52 -34.49
C TYR A 301 -10.07 32.81 -33.64
N TYR A 302 -9.89 32.06 -32.56
CA TYR A 302 -8.84 32.30 -31.58
C TYR A 302 -7.82 31.18 -31.57
N LEU A 303 -6.55 31.51 -31.34
CA LEU A 303 -5.55 30.51 -30.99
C LEU A 303 -5.85 29.95 -29.60
N ASN A 304 -6.01 28.62 -29.51
CA ASN A 304 -6.22 27.93 -28.24
C ASN A 304 -4.96 27.88 -27.35
N ALA A 305 -3.79 27.83 -27.98
CA ALA A 305 -2.50 27.89 -27.32
C ALA A 305 -1.53 28.77 -28.12
N LEU A 306 -0.50 29.28 -27.44
CA LEU A 306 0.55 30.10 -28.03
C LEU A 306 1.83 29.97 -27.20
N VAL A 307 2.96 29.85 -27.89
CA VAL A 307 4.31 29.97 -27.33
C VAL A 307 4.91 31.28 -27.84
N ALA A 308 5.39 32.14 -26.95
CA ALA A 308 5.95 33.43 -27.35
C ALA A 308 7.26 33.24 -28.13
N GLY A 309 7.36 33.91 -29.29
CA GLY A 309 8.53 33.87 -30.17
C GLY A 309 8.45 32.84 -31.30
N ASP A 310 7.63 31.80 -31.14
CA ASP A 310 7.43 30.77 -32.16
C ASP A 310 6.55 31.30 -33.30
N LYS A 311 6.79 30.84 -34.53
CA LYS A 311 5.90 31.14 -35.65
C LYS A 311 4.66 30.27 -35.65
N ILE A 312 3.55 30.91 -36.00
CA ILE A 312 2.28 30.26 -36.30
C ILE A 312 2.14 30.13 -37.81
N ASN A 313 1.91 28.90 -38.26
CA ASN A 313 1.62 28.56 -39.65
C ASN A 313 0.11 28.44 -39.85
N LEU A 314 -0.44 29.27 -40.73
CA LEU A 314 -1.83 29.19 -41.20
C LEU A 314 -1.84 28.52 -42.57
N THR A 315 -2.37 27.30 -42.62
CA THR A 315 -2.40 26.46 -43.82
C THR A 315 -3.83 26.26 -44.31
N ALA A 316 -4.06 26.38 -45.62
CA ALA A 316 -5.38 26.14 -46.18
C ALA A 316 -5.79 24.66 -46.07
N THR A 317 -7.02 24.39 -45.64
CA THR A 317 -7.57 23.03 -45.48
C THR A 317 -8.45 22.69 -46.69
N GLY A 318 -7.84 22.16 -47.74
CA GLY A 318 -8.54 21.72 -48.96
C GLY A 318 -7.92 22.28 -50.24
N ASP A 319 -8.74 22.44 -51.29
CA ASP A 319 -8.28 22.90 -52.61
C ASP A 319 -8.19 24.44 -52.73
N ASN A 320 -8.83 25.18 -51.80
CA ASN A 320 -8.75 26.64 -51.74
C ASN A 320 -7.39 27.07 -51.18
N LYS A 321 -6.98 28.32 -51.44
CA LYS A 321 -5.69 28.86 -50.98
C LYS A 321 -5.86 30.22 -50.32
N VAL A 322 -4.91 30.57 -49.46
CA VAL A 322 -4.79 31.93 -48.96
C VAL A 322 -4.35 32.84 -50.10
N ALA A 323 -5.10 33.92 -50.34
CA ALA A 323 -4.78 34.94 -51.34
C ALA A 323 -3.99 36.11 -50.72
N SER A 324 -4.30 36.49 -49.49
CA SER A 324 -3.59 37.54 -48.74
C SER A 324 -3.84 37.38 -47.24
N ALA A 325 -2.88 37.77 -46.40
CA ALA A 325 -3.08 37.94 -44.98
C ALA A 325 -2.49 39.26 -44.49
N VAL A 326 -3.16 39.91 -43.54
CA VAL A 326 -2.77 41.20 -42.99
C VAL A 326 -2.91 41.15 -41.46
N SER A 327 -1.82 41.44 -40.76
CA SER A 327 -1.81 41.72 -39.32
C SER A 327 -2.16 43.18 -39.07
N ASP A 328 -3.00 43.45 -38.06
CA ASP A 328 -3.26 44.81 -37.59
C ASP A 328 -2.10 45.44 -36.80
N LYS A 329 -1.09 44.64 -36.41
CA LYS A 329 0.14 45.11 -35.74
C LYS A 329 1.34 45.21 -36.69
N THR A 330 1.54 44.21 -37.54
CA THR A 330 2.75 44.07 -38.38
C THR A 330 2.53 44.35 -39.87
N GLY A 331 1.26 44.47 -40.31
CA GLY A 331 0.92 44.80 -41.70
C GLY A 331 0.80 43.57 -42.61
N ASP A 332 1.12 43.72 -43.89
CA ASP A 332 0.99 42.65 -44.88
C ASP A 332 1.93 41.48 -44.56
N LEU A 333 1.38 40.26 -44.55
CA LEU A 333 2.12 39.02 -44.34
C LEU A 333 2.37 38.30 -45.67
N GLU A 334 3.56 37.73 -45.82
CA GLU A 334 3.93 36.99 -47.01
C GLU A 334 3.11 35.70 -47.13
N VAL A 335 2.51 35.49 -48.32
CA VAL A 335 1.82 34.24 -48.67
C VAL A 335 2.75 33.41 -49.55
N VAL A 336 3.13 32.22 -49.08
CA VAL A 336 3.99 31.28 -49.81
C VAL A 336 3.23 29.99 -50.04
N ASP A 337 3.09 29.59 -51.30
CA ASP A 337 2.37 28.38 -51.71
C ASP A 337 0.93 28.26 -51.18
N GLY A 338 0.27 29.39 -50.92
CA GLY A 338 -1.09 29.45 -50.39
C GLY A 338 -1.20 29.34 -48.87
N ASN A 339 -0.08 29.44 -48.15
CA ASN A 339 0.02 29.42 -46.69
C ASN A 339 0.67 30.70 -46.17
N VAL A 340 0.47 31.01 -44.89
CA VAL A 340 1.03 32.17 -44.21
C VAL A 340 1.75 31.71 -42.95
N SER A 341 2.91 32.30 -42.66
CA SER A 341 3.65 32.09 -41.43
C SER A 341 4.00 33.43 -40.81
N PHE A 342 3.78 33.59 -39.51
CA PHE A 342 4.04 34.84 -38.80
C PHE A 342 4.42 34.56 -37.34
N THR A 343 5.22 35.44 -36.74
CA THR A 343 5.48 35.43 -35.30
C THR A 343 4.50 36.38 -34.62
N PRO A 344 3.65 35.92 -33.69
CA PRO A 344 2.74 36.78 -32.95
C PRO A 344 3.48 37.89 -32.19
N ALA A 345 2.84 39.04 -32.05
CA ALA A 345 3.31 40.14 -31.22
C ALA A 345 3.36 39.72 -29.74
N ALA A 346 4.30 40.31 -28.98
CA ALA A 346 4.43 40.03 -27.56
C ALA A 346 3.18 40.47 -26.78
N ILE A 347 2.72 39.62 -25.86
CA ILE A 347 1.50 39.83 -25.06
C ILE A 347 1.90 40.24 -23.64
N LYS A 348 1.51 41.44 -23.21
CA LYS A 348 1.60 41.83 -21.79
C LYS A 348 0.47 41.18 -21.00
N ALA A 349 0.79 40.47 -19.93
CA ALA A 349 -0.19 39.69 -19.18
C ALA A 349 -1.22 40.56 -18.44
N ASP A 350 -0.82 41.74 -17.98
CA ASP A 350 -1.68 42.68 -17.26
C ASP A 350 -2.60 43.51 -18.15
N THR A 351 -2.13 43.84 -19.35
CA THR A 351 -2.91 44.51 -20.40
C THR A 351 -2.70 43.82 -21.74
N PRO A 352 -3.30 42.64 -21.97
CA PRO A 352 -3.10 41.89 -23.20
C PRO A 352 -3.69 42.67 -24.38
N GLU A 353 -2.83 43.03 -25.33
CA GLU A 353 -3.25 43.58 -26.62
C GLU A 353 -3.38 42.44 -27.61
N ASP A 354 -4.56 42.31 -28.21
CA ASP A 354 -4.81 41.32 -29.23
C ASP A 354 -4.21 41.76 -30.59
N GLU A 355 -3.53 40.84 -31.27
CA GLU A 355 -3.15 40.95 -32.67
C GLU A 355 -4.13 40.11 -33.50
N VAL A 356 -4.69 40.73 -34.54
CA VAL A 356 -5.69 40.12 -35.42
C VAL A 356 -5.14 39.96 -36.82
N ILE A 357 -5.04 38.71 -37.28
CA ILE A 357 -4.65 38.36 -38.64
C ILE A 357 -5.90 38.17 -39.49
N THR A 358 -6.13 39.08 -40.44
CA THR A 358 -7.20 38.94 -41.42
C THR A 358 -6.70 38.13 -42.61
N VAL A 359 -7.11 36.87 -42.71
CA VAL A 359 -6.81 35.97 -43.82
C VAL A 359 -7.92 36.04 -44.85
N THR A 360 -7.58 36.33 -46.10
CA THR A 360 -8.52 36.32 -47.24
C THR A 360 -8.15 35.18 -48.18
N MET A 361 -9.11 34.30 -48.44
CA MET A 361 -8.98 33.17 -49.35
C MET A 361 -9.20 33.59 -50.82
N GLU A 362 -8.80 32.76 -51.79
CA GLU A 362 -8.96 33.05 -53.22
C GLU A 362 -10.42 33.22 -53.67
N ASP A 363 -11.36 32.53 -53.02
CA ASP A 363 -12.80 32.69 -53.24
C ASP A 363 -13.41 33.95 -52.59
N GLY A 364 -12.58 34.74 -51.90
CA GLY A 364 -12.95 35.99 -51.24
C GLY A 364 -13.46 35.84 -49.81
N LYS A 365 -13.56 34.62 -49.28
CA LYS A 365 -13.92 34.37 -47.88
C LYS A 365 -12.84 34.92 -46.94
N LYS A 366 -13.26 35.44 -45.79
CA LYS A 366 -12.37 36.07 -44.81
C LYS A 366 -12.49 35.43 -43.45
N TYR A 367 -11.34 35.28 -42.79
CA TYR A 367 -11.20 34.79 -41.43
C TYR A 367 -10.37 35.78 -40.62
N ARG A 368 -10.82 36.09 -39.40
CA ARG A 368 -10.05 36.91 -38.46
C ARG A 368 -9.50 35.99 -37.38
N VAL A 369 -8.19 35.84 -37.36
CA VAL A 369 -7.47 34.99 -36.40
C VAL A 369 -6.90 35.87 -35.30
N HIS A 370 -7.32 35.63 -34.08
CA HIS A 370 -6.95 36.35 -32.87
C HIS A 370 -5.88 35.57 -32.11
N THR A 371 -4.86 36.28 -31.65
CA THR A 371 -3.71 35.71 -30.93
C THR A 371 -3.89 35.69 -29.41
N VAL A 372 -4.86 36.43 -28.86
CA VAL A 372 -5.24 36.36 -27.45
C VAL A 372 -6.54 35.60 -27.32
N ASN A 373 -6.53 34.44 -26.65
CA ASN A 373 -7.74 33.64 -26.45
C ASN A 373 -8.86 34.46 -25.75
N GLU A 374 -10.09 34.37 -26.26
CA GLU A 374 -11.21 35.16 -25.76
C GLU A 374 -11.56 34.89 -24.28
N LEU A 375 -11.24 33.69 -23.77
CA LEU A 375 -11.47 33.28 -22.38
C LEU A 375 -10.29 33.55 -21.45
N LEU A 376 -9.17 34.10 -21.94
CA LEU A 376 -7.97 34.32 -21.15
C LEU A 376 -8.30 35.12 -19.87
N PRO A 377 -7.91 34.66 -18.67
CA PRO A 377 -8.12 35.41 -17.44
C PRO A 377 -7.30 36.71 -17.43
N GLY A 378 -7.84 37.74 -16.78
CA GLY A 378 -7.10 38.96 -16.54
C GLY A 378 -6.03 38.74 -15.45
N MET A 379 -4.94 39.50 -15.50
CA MET A 379 -3.90 39.47 -14.48
C MET A 379 -3.58 40.91 -14.06
N ASP A 380 -3.32 41.13 -12.77
CA ASP A 380 -2.83 42.41 -12.24
C ASP A 380 -1.42 42.16 -11.72
N ILE A 381 -0.44 42.88 -12.27
CA ILE A 381 0.97 42.71 -11.95
C ILE A 381 1.49 43.98 -11.29
N THR A 382 2.09 43.82 -10.10
CA THR A 382 2.67 44.91 -9.33
C THR A 382 4.09 44.57 -8.91
N GLY A 383 5.01 45.55 -8.99
CA GLY A 383 6.41 45.37 -8.65
C GLY A 383 7.16 44.58 -9.74
N THR A 384 7.82 45.25 -10.67
CA THR A 384 8.71 44.60 -11.64
C THR A 384 10.17 44.69 -11.20
N GLY A 385 10.39 44.66 -9.88
CA GLY A 385 11.66 44.95 -9.23
C GLY A 385 12.50 43.71 -8.90
N VAL A 386 12.19 42.56 -9.50
CA VAL A 386 12.99 41.34 -9.38
C VAL A 386 14.41 41.65 -9.84
N LYS A 387 15.41 41.21 -9.07
CA LYS A 387 16.80 41.41 -9.50
C LYS A 387 17.05 40.65 -10.80
N ALA A 388 17.85 41.22 -11.69
CA ALA A 388 18.20 40.57 -12.95
C ALA A 388 18.82 39.17 -12.78
N SER A 389 19.55 38.92 -11.69
CA SER A 389 20.10 37.59 -11.36
C SER A 389 19.05 36.58 -10.91
N ASP A 390 17.88 37.06 -10.49
CA ASP A 390 16.74 36.26 -10.05
C ASP A 390 15.58 36.37 -11.06
N ALA A 391 15.80 36.91 -12.27
CA ALA A 391 14.77 36.96 -13.30
C ALA A 391 14.37 35.54 -13.72
N GLY A 392 13.15 35.37 -14.23
CA GLY A 392 12.66 34.06 -14.64
C GLY A 392 11.19 34.07 -15.05
N VAL A 393 10.58 32.89 -15.04
CA VAL A 393 9.22 32.64 -15.51
C VAL A 393 8.39 31.93 -14.45
N TYR A 394 7.27 32.55 -14.09
CA TYR A 394 6.24 32.01 -13.20
C TYR A 394 5.32 31.09 -13.98
N THR A 395 5.09 29.88 -13.49
CA THR A 395 4.27 28.83 -14.13
C THR A 395 3.13 28.43 -13.20
N PHE A 396 1.89 28.44 -13.69
CA PHE A 396 0.69 28.18 -12.91
C PHE A 396 -0.51 27.79 -13.79
N ALA A 397 -1.52 27.16 -13.19
CA ALA A 397 -2.81 26.91 -13.81
C ALA A 397 -3.89 27.83 -13.21
N LEU A 398 -4.84 28.26 -14.03
CA LEU A 398 -5.95 29.13 -13.62
C LEU A 398 -7.10 29.07 -14.63
N ASP A 399 -8.34 28.85 -14.17
CA ASP A 399 -9.55 28.83 -15.04
C ASP A 399 -9.34 27.96 -16.30
N HIS A 400 -8.75 26.76 -16.13
CA HIS A 400 -8.38 25.81 -17.19
C HIS A 400 -7.32 26.31 -18.18
N PHE A 401 -6.64 27.42 -17.90
CA PHE A 401 -5.45 27.82 -18.64
C PHE A 401 -4.19 27.34 -17.94
N PHE A 402 -3.30 26.74 -18.72
CA PHE A 402 -1.89 26.63 -18.37
C PHE A 402 -1.20 27.91 -18.79
N LEU A 403 -0.57 28.61 -17.85
CA LEU A 403 -0.04 29.96 -18.04
C LEU A 403 1.42 30.04 -17.60
N ARG A 404 2.21 30.81 -18.37
CA ARG A 404 3.57 31.19 -18.00
C ARG A 404 3.79 32.68 -18.21
N VAL A 405 4.23 33.38 -17.17
CA VAL A 405 4.47 34.82 -17.19
C VAL A 405 5.88 35.11 -16.71
N ASN A 406 6.67 35.87 -17.48
CA ASN A 406 8.02 36.25 -17.07
C ASN A 406 8.01 37.41 -16.05
N THR A 407 9.17 37.69 -15.45
CA THR A 407 9.32 38.79 -14.48
C THR A 407 9.09 40.19 -15.05
N ASP A 408 9.09 40.33 -16.38
CA ASP A 408 8.75 41.56 -17.10
C ASP A 408 7.24 41.69 -17.41
N GLY A 409 6.44 40.74 -16.92
CA GLY A 409 4.99 40.70 -17.09
C GLY A 409 4.53 40.27 -18.49
N GLU A 410 5.37 39.60 -19.25
CA GLU A 410 5.01 39.07 -20.58
C GLU A 410 4.47 37.64 -20.45
N LEU A 411 3.38 37.37 -21.13
CA LEU A 411 2.82 36.03 -21.27
C LEU A 411 3.68 35.26 -22.28
N VAL A 412 4.45 34.28 -21.80
CA VAL A 412 5.37 33.50 -22.64
C VAL A 412 4.78 32.19 -23.12
N TYR A 413 3.73 31.71 -22.45
CA TYR A 413 2.94 30.57 -22.89
C TYR A 413 1.53 30.65 -22.34
N TYR A 414 0.56 30.30 -23.16
CA TYR A 414 -0.76 29.90 -22.68
C TYR A 414 -1.30 28.70 -23.45
N ARG A 415 -2.12 27.88 -22.79
CA ARG A 415 -2.97 26.87 -23.42
C ARG A 415 -4.25 26.71 -22.62
N TYR A 416 -5.38 26.83 -23.30
CA TYR A 416 -6.68 26.49 -22.70
C TYR A 416 -6.94 24.99 -22.82
N ILE A 417 -7.39 24.39 -21.72
CA ILE A 417 -7.84 23.01 -21.62
C ILE A 417 -9.38 23.01 -21.61
N PRO A 418 -10.04 22.18 -22.44
CA PRO A 418 -11.49 22.12 -22.45
C PRO A 418 -12.10 21.86 -21.07
N GLN A 419 -13.16 22.61 -20.77
CA GLN A 419 -13.92 22.60 -19.53
C GLN A 419 -15.24 21.86 -19.75
N TYR A 420 -15.52 20.88 -18.90
CA TYR A 420 -16.66 19.99 -18.97
C TYR A 420 -17.40 19.99 -17.64
N GLU A 421 -18.72 20.07 -17.71
CA GLU A 421 -19.59 19.86 -16.55
C GLU A 421 -19.49 18.40 -16.08
N VAL A 422 -19.34 18.21 -14.77
CA VAL A 422 -19.14 16.88 -14.17
C VAL A 422 -20.05 16.62 -12.97
N THR A 423 -20.19 15.34 -12.64
CA THR A 423 -20.87 14.89 -11.42
C THR A 423 -19.82 14.46 -10.40
N VAL A 424 -19.70 15.20 -9.29
CA VAL A 424 -18.81 14.85 -8.17
C VAL A 424 -19.55 14.01 -7.12
N ASP A 425 -20.78 14.39 -6.81
CA ASP A 425 -21.68 13.72 -5.86
C ASP A 425 -23.13 14.10 -6.23
N ASP A 426 -23.99 14.36 -5.26
CA ASP A 426 -25.34 14.90 -5.50
C ASP A 426 -25.34 16.34 -6.06
N ARG A 427 -24.18 17.02 -6.13
CA ARG A 427 -23.96 18.31 -6.81
C ARG A 427 -23.89 18.21 -8.34
N SER A 428 -24.59 17.27 -8.97
CA SER A 428 -24.56 17.11 -10.43
C SER A 428 -24.91 18.43 -11.15
N GLY A 429 -23.98 18.92 -11.96
CA GLY A 429 -24.14 20.16 -12.74
C GLY A 429 -23.69 21.45 -12.06
N ASP A 430 -23.11 21.35 -10.86
CA ASP A 430 -22.54 22.46 -10.10
C ASP A 430 -21.01 22.35 -9.95
N ALA A 431 -20.34 21.60 -10.84
CA ALA A 431 -18.89 21.42 -10.85
C ALA A 431 -18.35 21.20 -12.27
N GLU A 432 -17.09 21.57 -12.48
CA GLU A 432 -16.37 21.34 -13.74
C GLU A 432 -15.16 20.42 -13.49
N ASN A 433 -14.69 19.73 -14.53
CA ASN A 433 -13.50 18.89 -14.41
C ASN A 433 -12.25 19.73 -14.08
N MET A 434 -11.29 19.19 -13.34
CA MET A 434 -10.09 19.97 -12.97
C MET A 434 -8.96 19.83 -13.99
N ALA A 435 -8.27 20.95 -14.26
CA ALA A 435 -7.02 21.02 -15.02
C ALA A 435 -6.03 21.94 -14.29
N GLU A 436 -5.14 21.35 -13.50
CA GLU A 436 -4.45 22.06 -12.41
C GLU A 436 -2.97 21.68 -12.29
N ASN A 437 -2.28 22.33 -11.35
CA ASN A 437 -0.89 22.01 -10.97
C ASN A 437 0.10 22.02 -12.16
N PHE A 438 -0.06 23.01 -13.05
CA PHE A 438 0.87 23.21 -14.16
C PHE A 438 2.25 23.64 -13.65
N ALA A 439 3.27 22.84 -13.95
CA ALA A 439 4.63 23.02 -13.46
C ALA A 439 5.65 22.94 -14.59
N ALA A 440 6.73 23.72 -14.47
CA ALA A 440 7.94 23.59 -15.26
C ALA A 440 8.99 22.87 -14.41
N GLN A 441 9.61 21.82 -14.96
CA GLN A 441 10.51 20.93 -14.22
C GLN A 441 11.77 20.63 -15.01
N ASP A 442 12.93 20.84 -14.38
CA ASP A 442 14.22 20.40 -14.90
C ASP A 442 14.52 18.98 -14.40
N ALA A 443 14.71 18.05 -15.34
CA ALA A 443 15.09 16.69 -15.05
C ALA A 443 16.55 16.58 -14.59
N VAL A 444 16.93 15.41 -14.08
CA VAL A 444 18.30 15.15 -13.58
C VAL A 444 19.36 15.29 -14.68
N ASP A 445 18.99 15.04 -15.93
CA ASP A 445 19.86 15.20 -17.10
C ASP A 445 19.92 16.64 -17.65
N GLY A 446 19.18 17.57 -17.06
CA GLY A 446 19.09 18.97 -17.46
C GLY A 446 18.05 19.25 -18.55
N SER A 447 17.27 18.25 -18.98
CA SER A 447 16.18 18.46 -19.92
C SER A 447 14.98 19.14 -19.24
N ARG A 448 14.30 20.02 -19.96
CA ARG A 448 13.09 20.69 -19.48
C ARG A 448 11.84 19.89 -19.86
N TYR A 449 10.93 19.77 -18.91
CA TYR A 449 9.58 19.24 -19.11
C TYR A 449 8.53 20.16 -18.49
N TYR A 450 7.31 20.07 -18.98
CA TYR A 450 6.14 20.67 -18.34
C TYR A 450 5.11 19.60 -18.01
N THR A 451 4.43 19.76 -16.89
CA THR A 451 3.46 18.77 -16.41
C THR A 451 2.21 19.44 -15.90
N ALA A 452 1.05 18.83 -16.09
CA ALA A 452 -0.20 19.29 -15.48
C ALA A 452 -1.13 18.11 -15.16
N PHE A 453 -1.92 18.26 -14.12
CA PHE A 453 -2.95 17.30 -13.75
C PHE A 453 -4.21 17.52 -14.59
N ILE A 454 -4.78 16.43 -15.11
CA ILE A 454 -6.07 16.40 -15.81
C ILE A 454 -6.97 15.38 -15.11
N GLU A 455 -8.10 15.84 -14.59
CA GLU A 455 -9.05 14.99 -13.88
C GLU A 455 -9.81 14.04 -14.82
N LEU A 456 -10.04 12.82 -14.34
CA LEU A 456 -10.83 11.80 -15.05
C LEU A 456 -12.00 11.25 -14.22
N GLU A 457 -11.83 11.15 -12.89
CA GLU A 457 -12.81 10.56 -11.98
C GLU A 457 -13.24 11.58 -10.90
N PRO A 458 -14.16 12.50 -11.25
CA PRO A 458 -14.63 13.54 -10.34
C PRO A 458 -15.37 12.99 -9.11
N THR A 459 -15.90 11.76 -9.17
CA THR A 459 -16.57 11.14 -8.01
C THR A 459 -15.61 10.85 -6.85
N PHE A 460 -14.31 10.80 -7.13
CA PHE A 460 -13.25 10.64 -6.12
C PHE A 460 -12.76 11.99 -5.58
N ARG A 461 -13.25 13.12 -6.09
CA ARG A 461 -12.84 14.44 -5.64
C ARG A 461 -13.30 14.69 -4.20
N ASN A 462 -12.40 15.20 -3.37
CA ASN A 462 -12.75 15.65 -2.03
C ASN A 462 -13.74 16.83 -2.11
N ALA A 463 -14.85 16.75 -1.36
CA ALA A 463 -15.91 17.77 -1.36
C ALA A 463 -15.43 19.19 -0.97
N MET A 464 -14.41 19.28 -0.12
CA MET A 464 -13.85 20.54 0.39
C MET A 464 -12.71 21.10 -0.45
N GLY A 465 -12.40 20.47 -1.59
CA GLY A 465 -11.12 20.66 -2.25
C GLY A 465 -10.01 19.99 -1.43
N GLY A 466 -9.02 19.43 -2.11
CA GLY A 466 -8.06 18.57 -1.45
C GLY A 466 -7.30 17.78 -2.49
N PHE A 467 -7.82 16.62 -2.83
CA PHE A 467 -7.35 15.71 -3.87
C PHE A 467 -8.40 15.49 -4.95
N SER A 468 -7.96 14.97 -6.10
CA SER A 468 -8.82 14.40 -7.13
C SER A 468 -8.11 13.25 -7.84
N SER A 469 -8.76 12.60 -8.81
CA SER A 469 -8.27 11.41 -9.51
C SER A 469 -8.27 11.61 -11.02
N GLY A 470 -7.10 11.41 -11.63
CA GLY A 470 -6.87 11.68 -13.04
C GLY A 470 -5.53 11.14 -13.55
N TYR A 471 -4.90 11.90 -14.43
CA TYR A 471 -3.59 11.61 -14.99
C TYR A 471 -2.74 12.88 -15.07
N TYR A 472 -1.44 12.73 -15.32
CA TYR A 472 -0.57 13.87 -15.64
C TYR A 472 -0.27 13.92 -17.12
N LEU A 473 -0.58 15.05 -17.75
CA LEU A 473 -0.08 15.40 -19.06
C LEU A 473 1.40 15.80 -18.92
N VAL A 474 2.27 15.19 -19.72
CA VAL A 474 3.71 15.52 -19.77
C VAL A 474 4.03 16.09 -21.14
N MET A 475 4.68 17.24 -21.14
CA MET A 475 5.11 17.97 -22.33
C MET A 475 6.64 18.12 -22.34
N ASP A 476 7.23 18.15 -23.52
CA ASP A 476 8.65 18.49 -23.71
C ASP A 476 8.90 20.02 -23.66
N ASP A 477 10.14 20.43 -23.93
CA ASP A 477 10.59 21.82 -23.91
C ASP A 477 9.95 22.70 -24.99
N ASN A 478 9.32 22.11 -26.02
CA ASN A 478 8.54 22.79 -27.05
C ASN A 478 7.03 22.69 -26.79
N TYR A 479 6.62 22.29 -25.59
CA TYR A 479 5.21 22.10 -25.21
C TYR A 479 4.49 21.05 -26.06
N VAL A 480 5.21 20.07 -26.63
CA VAL A 480 4.62 18.94 -27.33
C VAL A 480 4.13 17.93 -26.30
N ASP A 481 2.88 17.48 -26.40
CA ASP A 481 2.35 16.40 -25.56
C ASP A 481 3.11 15.10 -25.86
N ILE A 482 3.89 14.59 -24.90
CA ILE A 482 4.73 13.40 -25.07
C ILE A 482 4.29 12.20 -24.23
N ASP A 483 3.52 12.40 -23.16
CA ASP A 483 2.99 11.33 -22.32
C ASP A 483 1.70 11.75 -21.60
N GLN A 484 0.90 10.76 -21.24
CA GLN A 484 -0.29 10.88 -20.39
C GLN A 484 -0.14 9.86 -19.26
N ALA A 485 0.59 10.25 -18.22
CA ALA A 485 1.05 9.37 -17.17
C ALA A 485 -0.07 9.04 -16.18
N THR A 486 -0.19 7.75 -15.85
CA THR A 486 -1.12 7.21 -14.85
C THR A 486 -0.34 6.42 -13.79
N LEU A 487 -0.98 6.06 -12.68
CA LEU A 487 -0.41 5.09 -11.75
C LEU A 487 -0.22 3.77 -12.51
N LYS A 488 0.99 3.21 -12.48
CA LYS A 488 1.30 1.99 -13.23
C LYS A 488 0.91 0.77 -12.41
N ALA A 489 0.47 -0.28 -13.10
CA ALA A 489 0.27 -1.57 -12.48
C ALA A 489 1.56 -2.05 -11.81
N ASN A 490 1.43 -2.62 -10.63
CA ASN A 490 2.54 -3.14 -9.85
C ASN A 490 2.35 -4.63 -9.64
N SER A 491 3.42 -5.38 -9.90
CA SER A 491 3.46 -6.84 -9.80
C SER A 491 4.19 -7.34 -8.55
N ASP A 492 4.69 -6.44 -7.70
CA ASP A 492 5.24 -6.79 -6.40
C ASP A 492 4.18 -7.48 -5.54
N GLU A 493 4.55 -8.56 -4.86
CA GLU A 493 3.64 -9.37 -4.05
C GLU A 493 2.99 -8.60 -2.90
N LYS A 494 3.64 -7.54 -2.39
CA LYS A 494 3.11 -6.70 -1.30
C LYS A 494 2.26 -5.53 -1.78
N HIS A 495 2.42 -5.15 -3.05
CA HIS A 495 1.80 -3.98 -3.66
C HIS A 495 1.10 -4.37 -4.97
N TYR A 496 0.49 -5.56 -5.00
CA TYR A 496 -0.08 -6.09 -6.23
C TYR A 496 -1.37 -5.35 -6.62
N HIS A 497 -1.32 -4.56 -7.69
CA HIS A 497 -2.48 -3.83 -8.22
C HIS A 497 -2.37 -3.56 -9.72
N GLY A 498 -3.50 -3.29 -10.37
CA GLY A 498 -3.61 -2.89 -11.78
C GLY A 498 -3.34 -1.40 -11.99
N GLN A 499 -3.73 -0.88 -13.15
CA GLN A 499 -3.57 0.55 -13.46
C GLN A 499 -4.47 1.39 -12.56
N GLY A 500 -3.98 2.54 -12.08
CA GLY A 500 -4.74 3.44 -11.23
C GLY A 500 -4.71 4.90 -11.71
N TYR A 501 -5.48 5.74 -11.02
CA TYR A 501 -5.46 7.19 -11.20
C TYR A 501 -4.27 7.80 -10.46
N LEU A 502 -3.73 8.90 -10.98
CA LEU A 502 -2.85 9.79 -10.22
C LEU A 502 -3.69 10.87 -9.54
N ASP A 503 -3.13 11.43 -8.48
CA ASP A 503 -3.72 12.53 -7.74
C ASP A 503 -3.11 13.90 -8.13
N GLN A 504 -3.90 14.97 -7.99
CA GLN A 504 -3.54 16.31 -8.43
C GLN A 504 -2.36 16.97 -7.70
N HIS A 505 -1.94 16.43 -6.56
CA HIS A 505 -1.00 17.14 -5.68
C HIS A 505 0.43 17.16 -6.19
N GLU A 506 0.93 16.03 -6.72
CA GLU A 506 2.35 15.93 -7.05
C GLU A 506 2.66 14.99 -8.22
N PHE A 507 3.58 15.47 -9.06
CA PHE A 507 4.26 14.69 -10.09
C PHE A 507 5.64 15.28 -10.33
N VAL A 508 6.66 14.43 -10.35
CA VAL A 508 8.06 14.85 -10.45
C VAL A 508 8.72 14.15 -11.63
N VAL A 509 9.38 14.92 -12.50
CA VAL A 509 10.10 14.37 -13.66
C VAL A 509 11.58 14.18 -13.31
N LEU A 510 12.08 12.94 -13.47
CA LEU A 510 13.49 12.59 -13.30
C LEU A 510 14.22 12.55 -14.65
N GLY A 511 13.48 12.33 -15.74
CA GLY A 511 13.95 12.31 -17.12
C GLY A 511 12.87 11.76 -18.06
N LYS A 512 13.24 11.53 -19.32
CA LYS A 512 12.32 10.95 -20.30
C LYS A 512 11.78 9.59 -19.82
N ASN A 513 10.44 9.47 -19.75
CA ASN A 513 9.75 8.27 -19.26
C ASN A 513 10.19 7.83 -17.85
N HIS A 514 10.66 8.76 -17.02
CA HIS A 514 11.15 8.50 -15.66
C HIS A 514 10.57 9.54 -14.70
N TYR A 515 9.67 9.09 -13.82
CA TYR A 515 8.87 9.96 -12.97
C TYR A 515 8.78 9.44 -11.54
N ILE A 516 8.56 10.33 -10.58
CA ILE A 516 7.95 9.99 -9.29
C ILE A 516 6.53 10.56 -9.32
N ASN A 517 5.54 9.73 -9.05
CA ASN A 517 4.13 10.13 -9.09
C ASN A 517 3.43 9.77 -7.79
N LEU A 518 2.30 10.45 -7.54
CA LEU A 518 1.45 10.23 -6.39
C LEU A 518 0.04 9.87 -6.86
N SER A 519 -0.53 8.86 -6.22
CA SER A 519 -1.93 8.49 -6.32
C SER A 519 -2.59 8.57 -4.95
N TYR A 520 -3.87 8.92 -4.95
CA TYR A 520 -4.73 8.82 -3.78
C TYR A 520 -5.85 7.82 -4.10
N THR A 521 -5.74 6.61 -3.55
CA THR A 521 -6.56 5.46 -3.95
C THR A 521 -7.39 4.94 -2.76
N PRO A 522 -8.69 4.67 -2.93
CA PRO A 522 -9.52 4.16 -1.86
C PRO A 522 -9.28 2.65 -1.68
N VAL A 523 -9.05 2.21 -0.46
CA VAL A 523 -8.79 0.81 -0.12
C VAL A 523 -9.48 0.44 1.19
N LEU A 524 -9.80 -0.84 1.36
CA LEU A 524 -10.11 -1.40 2.67
C LEU A 524 -8.79 -1.75 3.37
N ALA A 525 -8.41 -0.98 4.38
CA ALA A 525 -7.31 -1.34 5.27
C ALA A 525 -7.77 -2.39 6.28
N ASP A 526 -6.88 -3.31 6.67
CA ASP A 526 -7.14 -4.41 7.61
C ASP A 526 -6.09 -4.53 8.73
N ASN A 527 -5.24 -3.52 8.86
CA ASN A 527 -4.07 -3.48 9.73
C ASN A 527 -4.11 -2.31 10.73
N LEU A 528 -5.30 -1.76 11.02
CA LEU A 528 -5.43 -0.72 12.05
C LEU A 528 -4.94 -1.30 13.40
N PRO A 529 -4.12 -0.55 14.17
CA PRO A 529 -3.63 -1.03 15.46
C PRO A 529 -4.76 -1.12 16.48
N GLU A 530 -4.61 -1.93 17.54
CA GLU A 530 -5.62 -2.11 18.60
C GLU A 530 -6.04 -0.80 19.31
N THR A 531 -5.22 0.26 19.21
CA THR A 531 -5.51 1.59 19.75
C THR A 531 -6.52 2.38 18.92
N VAL A 532 -6.76 1.97 17.67
CA VAL A 532 -7.64 2.62 16.69
C VAL A 532 -8.84 1.71 16.44
N LYS A 533 -10.04 2.28 16.51
CA LYS A 533 -11.28 1.54 16.27
C LYS A 533 -11.69 1.69 14.80
N GLY A 534 -11.74 0.57 14.10
CA GLY A 534 -12.31 0.49 12.75
C GLY A 534 -13.78 0.04 12.77
N LEU A 535 -14.25 -0.40 11.61
CA LEU A 535 -15.59 -0.93 11.36
C LEU A 535 -15.97 -2.01 12.38
N ASP A 536 -17.18 -1.92 12.91
CA ASP A 536 -17.73 -2.81 13.95
C ASP A 536 -16.84 -2.94 15.22
N GLY A 537 -15.98 -1.95 15.47
CA GLY A 537 -14.99 -1.97 16.55
C GLY A 537 -13.80 -2.90 16.28
N GLY A 538 -13.64 -3.38 15.04
CA GLY A 538 -12.52 -4.18 14.57
C GLY A 538 -11.32 -3.35 14.12
N ASN A 539 -10.47 -3.96 13.30
CA ASN A 539 -9.20 -3.41 12.82
C ASN A 539 -9.22 -3.05 11.31
N THR A 540 -10.40 -2.90 10.73
CA THR A 540 -10.58 -2.61 9.30
C THR A 540 -11.26 -1.27 9.07
N ALA A 541 -10.92 -0.55 8.00
CA ALA A 541 -11.61 0.68 7.61
C ALA A 541 -11.41 1.01 6.13
N TYR A 542 -12.37 1.67 5.50
CA TYR A 542 -12.17 2.27 4.18
C TYR A 542 -11.37 3.56 4.33
N VAL A 543 -10.19 3.57 3.72
CA VAL A 543 -9.24 4.67 3.82
C VAL A 543 -8.70 5.04 2.45
N TRP A 544 -8.30 6.29 2.30
CA TRP A 544 -7.55 6.74 1.15
C TRP A 544 -6.05 6.57 1.41
N VAL A 545 -5.36 5.77 0.61
CA VAL A 545 -3.91 5.58 0.71
C VAL A 545 -3.18 6.45 -0.31
N GLY A 546 -2.08 7.05 0.12
CA GLY A 546 -1.09 7.64 -0.77
C GLY A 546 -0.21 6.54 -1.33
N ILE A 547 -0.25 6.33 -2.65
CA ILE A 547 0.66 5.43 -3.36
C ILE A 547 1.66 6.30 -4.11
N ILE A 548 2.94 6.20 -3.75
CA ILE A 548 4.02 6.97 -4.35
C ILE A 548 4.90 6.00 -5.15
N GLN A 549 4.91 6.13 -6.47
CA GLN A 549 5.72 5.27 -7.34
C GLN A 549 6.88 6.05 -7.95
N GLU A 550 8.04 5.42 -8.01
CA GLU A 550 9.03 5.74 -9.03
C GLU A 550 8.79 4.82 -10.24
N VAL A 551 8.53 5.42 -11.39
CA VAL A 551 8.26 4.72 -12.66
C VAL A 551 9.36 5.07 -13.64
N LYS A 552 9.99 4.06 -14.23
CA LYS A 552 10.99 4.21 -15.27
C LYS A 552 10.71 3.29 -16.45
N ASP A 553 10.66 3.85 -17.65
CA ASP A 553 10.39 3.13 -18.89
C ASP A 553 9.11 2.27 -18.81
N GLY A 554 8.07 2.84 -18.20
CA GLY A 554 6.76 2.20 -18.02
C GLY A 554 6.70 1.13 -16.94
N LYS A 555 7.74 0.97 -16.12
CA LYS A 555 7.78 -0.01 -15.02
C LYS A 555 7.93 0.68 -13.67
N VAL A 556 7.18 0.21 -12.68
CA VAL A 556 7.39 0.57 -11.27
C VAL A 556 8.73 -0.01 -10.83
N ILE A 557 9.61 0.83 -10.31
CA ILE A 557 10.91 0.42 -9.75
C ILE A 557 10.96 0.55 -8.23
N LYS A 558 10.16 1.45 -7.64
CA LYS A 558 9.96 1.61 -6.20
C LYS A 558 8.53 2.05 -5.93
N GLU A 559 7.99 1.64 -4.78
CA GLU A 559 6.67 2.07 -4.33
C GLU A 559 6.62 2.19 -2.81
N ILE A 560 6.03 3.29 -2.33
CA ILE A 560 5.60 3.46 -0.94
C ILE A 560 4.08 3.57 -0.94
N ASN A 561 3.44 2.71 -0.15
CA ASN A 561 2.01 2.76 0.08
C ASN A 561 1.74 3.14 1.55
N THR A 562 1.09 4.27 1.81
CA THR A 562 0.85 4.72 3.19
C THR A 562 0.00 3.73 3.99
N GLY A 563 -0.77 2.86 3.34
CA GLY A 563 -1.56 1.80 4.00
C GLY A 563 -0.71 0.76 4.73
N ASP A 564 0.58 0.65 4.43
CA ASP A 564 1.47 -0.32 5.08
C ASP A 564 1.91 0.08 6.50
N TYR A 565 1.56 1.29 6.96
CA TYR A 565 2.10 1.87 8.19
C TYR A 565 1.02 2.03 9.26
N PRO A 566 0.80 1.03 10.13
CA PRO A 566 -0.17 1.12 11.23
C PRO A 566 -0.03 2.37 12.12
N LEU A 567 1.19 2.89 12.25
CA LEU A 567 1.48 4.13 12.97
C LEU A 567 0.65 5.31 12.45
N LEU A 568 0.48 5.42 11.12
CA LEU A 568 -0.20 6.57 10.50
C LEU A 568 -1.68 6.63 10.89
N TYR A 569 -2.33 5.49 11.15
CA TYR A 569 -3.71 5.49 11.65
C TYR A 569 -3.83 6.07 13.06
N ASP A 570 -2.84 5.80 13.92
CA ASP A 570 -2.80 6.26 15.32
C ASP A 570 -2.37 7.73 15.43
N SER A 571 -1.47 8.17 14.55
CA SER A 571 -0.90 9.53 14.56
C SER A 571 -1.69 10.57 13.77
N ALA A 572 -2.64 10.15 12.94
CA ALA A 572 -3.54 11.04 12.21
C ALA A 572 -4.27 12.00 13.15
N VAL A 573 -4.49 13.23 12.69
CA VAL A 573 -5.14 14.31 13.44
C VAL A 573 -6.48 14.72 12.85
N GLU A 574 -6.70 14.47 11.56
CA GLU A 574 -7.94 14.75 10.83
C GLU A 574 -8.49 13.45 10.21
N SER A 575 -9.80 13.37 10.01
CA SER A 575 -10.50 12.24 9.37
C SER A 575 -10.24 10.87 10.03
N ILE A 576 -10.21 10.85 11.36
CA ILE A 576 -9.85 9.68 12.20
C ILE A 576 -11.06 8.89 12.74
N ASN A 577 -12.27 9.12 12.22
CA ASN A 577 -13.48 8.34 12.53
C ASN A 577 -13.60 7.10 11.63
N TYR A 578 -12.64 6.18 11.78
CA TYR A 578 -12.52 4.98 10.94
C TYR A 578 -13.69 3.99 11.05
N ASP A 579 -14.34 3.94 12.22
CA ASP A 579 -15.52 3.13 12.50
C ASP A 579 -16.77 3.58 11.73
N GLU A 580 -16.75 4.81 11.22
CA GLU A 580 -17.81 5.39 10.37
C GLU A 580 -17.42 5.40 8.88
N SER A 581 -16.36 4.68 8.49
CA SER A 581 -15.93 4.61 7.08
C SER A 581 -16.93 3.84 6.21
N THR A 582 -17.15 4.30 4.98
CA THR A 582 -18.13 3.69 4.07
C THR A 582 -17.82 4.00 2.60
N LEU A 583 -18.26 3.11 1.70
CA LEU A 583 -18.24 3.31 0.26
C LEU A 583 -19.53 3.92 -0.28
N ASP A 584 -20.59 4.02 0.53
CA ASP A 584 -21.88 4.62 0.15
C ASP A 584 -21.82 6.16 0.12
N GLY A 585 -20.67 6.73 0.46
CA GLY A 585 -20.48 8.16 0.69
C GLY A 585 -20.94 8.61 2.06
N ALA A 586 -20.53 9.82 2.43
CA ALA A 586 -20.95 10.46 3.66
C ALA A 586 -21.28 11.93 3.44
N TYR A 587 -21.93 12.50 4.44
CA TYR A 587 -22.22 13.91 4.49
C TYR A 587 -20.93 14.75 4.45
N ALA A 588 -20.87 15.71 3.52
CA ALA A 588 -19.82 16.70 3.46
C ALA A 588 -20.40 18.12 3.40
N SER A 589 -19.88 18.99 4.26
CA SER A 589 -20.19 20.42 4.19
C SER A 589 -19.42 21.04 3.03
N VAL A 590 -20.07 21.78 2.12
CA VAL A 590 -19.40 22.48 1.01
C VAL A 590 -19.82 23.95 1.00
N GLY A 591 -18.92 24.86 1.40
CA GLY A 591 -19.21 26.30 1.40
C GLY A 591 -20.47 26.70 2.22
N GLN A 592 -21.27 27.64 1.68
CA GLN A 592 -22.47 28.22 2.34
C GLN A 592 -23.82 27.65 1.89
N LYS A 593 -23.91 26.81 0.85
CA LYS A 593 -25.17 26.25 0.35
C LYS A 593 -25.02 24.78 -0.06
N ASP A 594 -26.02 24.00 0.34
CA ASP A 594 -26.32 22.58 0.11
C ASP A 594 -25.17 21.58 0.41
N HIS A 595 -25.45 20.71 1.36
CA HIS A 595 -24.55 19.64 1.78
C HIS A 595 -24.57 18.53 0.75
N ALA A 596 -23.43 17.89 0.51
CA ALA A 596 -23.42 16.65 -0.24
C ALA A 596 -23.73 15.51 0.73
N ASP A 597 -24.92 14.95 0.68
CA ASP A 597 -25.36 13.89 1.60
C ASP A 597 -24.65 12.56 1.31
N HIS A 598 -24.16 12.39 0.07
CA HIS A 598 -23.54 11.15 -0.42
C HIS A 598 -22.22 11.43 -1.15
N ASN A 599 -21.29 12.17 -0.53
CA ASN A 599 -19.96 12.35 -1.11
C ASN A 599 -19.08 11.10 -0.84
N PHE A 600 -18.65 10.42 -1.90
CA PHE A 600 -17.84 9.20 -1.81
C PHE A 600 -16.52 9.46 -1.06
N ALA A 601 -15.81 10.54 -1.40
CA ALA A 601 -14.53 10.87 -0.80
C ALA A 601 -14.61 11.17 0.70
N ALA A 602 -15.72 11.69 1.21
CA ALA A 602 -15.95 11.89 2.65
C ALA A 602 -16.29 10.58 3.41
N GLY A 603 -16.86 9.60 2.70
CA GLY A 603 -17.15 8.28 3.26
C GLY A 603 -15.87 7.49 3.56
N VAL A 604 -14.88 7.60 2.67
CA VAL A 604 -13.57 6.97 2.79
C VAL A 604 -12.62 7.89 3.58
N LYS A 605 -11.87 7.35 4.55
CA LYS A 605 -11.13 8.19 5.51
C LYS A 605 -9.74 8.59 5.02
N ASP A 606 -9.54 9.90 4.92
CA ASP A 606 -8.29 10.54 4.56
C ASP A 606 -7.43 10.76 5.80
N TYR A 607 -6.67 9.74 6.19
CA TYR A 607 -5.86 9.83 7.41
C TYR A 607 -4.47 10.43 7.18
N VAL A 608 -4.06 10.64 5.92
CA VAL A 608 -2.69 11.07 5.58
C VAL A 608 -2.66 12.34 4.76
N HIS A 609 -3.53 12.45 3.75
CA HIS A 609 -3.59 13.53 2.79
C HIS A 609 -2.19 13.94 2.31
N VAL A 610 -1.54 13.02 1.59
CA VAL A 610 -0.22 13.30 1.01
C VAL A 610 -0.39 14.43 -0.01
N ASN A 611 0.37 15.52 0.16
CA ASN A 611 0.18 16.70 -0.68
C ASN A 611 1.44 17.25 -1.32
N SER A 612 2.60 16.67 -1.01
CA SER A 612 3.84 16.93 -1.75
C SER A 612 4.85 15.82 -1.53
N VAL A 613 5.64 15.59 -2.57
CA VAL A 613 6.73 14.61 -2.59
C VAL A 613 7.97 15.28 -3.19
N ASP A 614 9.13 15.13 -2.54
CA ASP A 614 10.44 15.50 -3.08
C ASP A 614 11.45 14.38 -2.81
N TYR A 615 12.59 14.37 -3.50
CA TYR A 615 13.54 13.27 -3.47
C TYR A 615 14.98 13.76 -3.39
N THR A 616 15.87 12.87 -2.94
CA THR A 616 17.32 13.02 -3.11
C THR A 616 17.88 11.91 -3.99
N LEU A 617 19.10 12.12 -4.47
CA LEU A 617 19.86 11.14 -5.23
C LEU A 617 21.07 10.64 -4.45
N ASP A 618 21.44 9.38 -4.66
CA ASP A 618 22.69 8.78 -4.20
C ASP A 618 23.88 9.17 -5.10
N ALA A 619 25.07 8.68 -4.75
CA ALA A 619 26.30 8.93 -5.52
C ALA A 619 26.28 8.35 -6.94
N ASN A 620 25.35 7.45 -7.26
CA ASN A 620 25.17 6.83 -8.57
C ASN A 620 24.06 7.52 -9.39
N GLY A 621 23.38 8.52 -8.83
CA GLY A 621 22.25 9.20 -9.46
C GLY A 621 20.93 8.43 -9.39
N ASN A 622 20.80 7.46 -8.47
CA ASN A 622 19.53 6.81 -8.17
C ASN A 622 18.82 7.56 -7.05
N THR A 623 17.49 7.56 -7.05
CA THR A 623 16.73 8.04 -5.89
C THR A 623 17.12 7.25 -4.64
N ASP A 624 17.23 7.89 -3.48
CA ASP A 624 17.55 7.20 -2.23
C ASP A 624 16.58 7.56 -1.10
N LYS A 625 16.29 8.85 -0.90
CA LYS A 625 15.31 9.32 0.09
C LYS A 625 14.14 10.01 -0.58
N ILE A 626 13.00 9.95 0.10
CA ILE A 626 11.77 10.60 -0.33
C ILE A 626 11.15 11.36 0.83
N LEU A 627 10.93 12.65 0.61
CA LEU A 627 10.31 13.59 1.53
C LEU A 627 8.82 13.65 1.21
N VAL A 628 7.97 13.49 2.21
CA VAL A 628 6.52 13.41 2.03
C VAL A 628 5.84 14.32 3.05
N SER A 629 5.10 15.31 2.56
CA SER A 629 4.22 16.13 3.41
C SER A 629 2.85 15.49 3.52
N MET A 630 2.40 15.25 4.76
CA MET A 630 1.12 14.63 5.07
C MET A 630 0.27 15.61 5.87
N ARG A 631 -0.70 16.24 5.21
CA ARG A 631 -1.54 17.33 5.77
C ARG A 631 -2.21 16.86 7.07
N ASP A 632 -2.81 15.69 7.03
CA ASP A 632 -3.70 15.15 8.07
C ASP A 632 -2.92 14.42 9.17
N GLN A 633 -1.60 14.41 9.05
CA GLN A 633 -0.65 14.06 10.11
C GLN A 633 -0.09 15.30 10.82
N SER A 634 -0.30 16.50 10.27
CA SER A 634 0.38 17.74 10.68
C SER A 634 1.90 17.59 10.75
N ALA A 635 2.46 16.82 9.80
CA ALA A 635 3.85 16.40 9.82
C ALA A 635 4.44 16.19 8.42
N VAL A 636 5.77 16.29 8.35
CA VAL A 636 6.58 15.94 7.18
C VAL A 636 7.44 14.74 7.53
N TYR A 637 7.51 13.77 6.62
CA TYR A 637 8.20 12.50 6.79
C TYR A 637 9.35 12.40 5.78
N GLN A 638 10.45 11.78 6.18
CA GLN A 638 11.43 11.26 5.23
C GLN A 638 11.44 9.74 5.32
N PHE A 639 11.37 9.09 4.17
CA PHE A 639 11.53 7.66 4.03
C PHE A 639 12.82 7.35 3.29
N ASP A 640 13.44 6.25 3.67
CA ASP A 640 14.31 5.50 2.79
C ASP A 640 13.48 4.89 1.66
N PHE A 641 13.70 5.34 0.42
CA PHE A 641 12.82 4.99 -0.68
C PHE A 641 13.02 3.56 -1.17
N ASP A 642 14.18 2.97 -0.92
CA ASP A 642 14.46 1.57 -1.26
C ASP A 642 13.75 0.59 -0.34
N THR A 643 13.65 0.92 0.95
CA THR A 643 13.16 0.00 1.98
C THR A 643 11.77 0.36 2.53
N GLY A 644 11.30 1.59 2.31
CA GLY A 644 10.12 2.15 2.97
C GLY A 644 10.33 2.48 4.45
N ALA A 645 11.55 2.38 4.98
CA ALA A 645 11.78 2.71 6.38
C ALA A 645 11.62 4.22 6.62
N ILE A 646 10.91 4.62 7.68
CA ILE A 646 10.83 6.03 8.11
C ILE A 646 12.16 6.40 8.77
N ASP A 647 12.88 7.36 8.19
CA ASP A 647 14.11 7.91 8.77
C ASP A 647 13.79 8.86 9.92
N TRP A 648 12.88 9.81 9.67
CA TRP A 648 12.44 10.78 10.67
C TRP A 648 11.07 11.37 10.36
N ILE A 649 10.46 11.96 11.40
CA ILE A 649 9.16 12.62 11.35
C ILE A 649 9.31 14.00 11.98
N LEU A 650 8.99 15.04 11.23
CA LEU A 650 9.00 16.44 11.68
C LEU A 650 7.56 16.90 11.96
N GLY A 651 7.21 17.08 13.23
CA GLY A 651 5.90 17.58 13.63
C GLY A 651 4.87 16.48 13.88
N GLY A 652 3.62 16.88 14.13
CA GLY A 652 2.53 15.97 14.46
C GLY A 652 2.69 15.20 15.77
N LYS A 653 1.77 14.26 16.01
CA LYS A 653 1.77 13.40 17.21
C LYS A 653 2.94 12.40 17.25
N ALA A 654 3.42 11.99 16.09
CA ALA A 654 4.46 10.97 15.93
C ALA A 654 5.87 11.53 15.72
N SER A 655 6.08 12.84 15.91
CA SER A 655 7.40 13.47 15.69
C SER A 655 8.53 12.70 16.37
N THR A 656 9.58 12.41 15.62
CA THR A 656 10.83 11.84 16.13
C THR A 656 11.87 12.91 16.43
N LEU A 657 11.59 14.16 16.06
CA LEU A 657 12.49 15.30 16.16
C LEU A 657 12.06 16.26 17.28
N LYS A 658 13.04 16.98 17.84
CA LYS A 658 12.85 18.02 18.88
C LYS A 658 13.66 19.28 18.57
N GLY A 659 13.45 20.36 19.30
CA GLY A 659 14.21 21.62 19.17
C GLY A 659 13.48 22.73 18.38
N TYR A 660 12.27 22.46 17.90
CA TYR A 660 11.40 23.41 17.21
C TYR A 660 10.23 23.90 18.07
N GLU A 661 10.19 23.56 19.36
CA GLU A 661 9.03 23.75 20.25
C GLU A 661 8.59 25.21 20.34
N GLY A 662 9.51 26.16 20.19
CA GLY A 662 9.23 27.60 20.16
C GLY A 662 8.36 28.07 18.99
N TYR A 663 8.17 27.22 17.96
CA TYR A 663 7.33 27.48 16.80
C TYR A 663 6.01 26.69 16.81
N THR A 664 5.79 25.89 17.86
CA THR A 664 4.61 25.01 17.96
C THR A 664 3.39 25.74 18.54
N THR A 665 2.21 25.23 18.21
CA THR A 665 0.92 25.68 18.75
C THR A 665 0.16 24.52 19.37
N ASP A 666 -0.64 24.79 20.41
CA ASP A 666 -1.58 23.81 20.95
C ASP A 666 -2.75 23.63 19.99
N ARG A 667 -3.04 22.37 19.64
CA ARG A 667 -4.12 21.95 18.74
C ARG A 667 -4.87 20.77 19.33
N LYS A 668 -6.04 20.49 18.77
CA LYS A 668 -6.81 19.27 19.02
C LYS A 668 -6.96 18.49 17.73
N ASP A 669 -6.90 17.17 17.81
CA ASP A 669 -7.35 16.30 16.72
C ASP A 669 -8.90 16.25 16.66
N ASP A 670 -9.45 15.59 15.65
CA ASP A 670 -10.89 15.44 15.46
C ASP A 670 -11.60 14.67 16.60
N ASN A 671 -10.84 13.87 17.37
CA ASN A 671 -11.32 13.22 18.59
C ASN A 671 -11.23 14.14 19.83
N GLY A 672 -10.78 15.38 19.67
CA GLY A 672 -10.70 16.40 20.71
C GLY A 672 -9.47 16.29 21.63
N LYS A 673 -8.50 15.43 21.31
CA LYS A 673 -7.26 15.20 22.08
C LYS A 673 -6.21 16.24 21.74
N ASP A 674 -5.61 16.82 22.78
CA ASP A 674 -4.61 17.86 22.64
C ASP A 674 -3.27 17.32 22.09
N PHE A 675 -2.63 18.09 21.21
CA PHE A 675 -1.27 17.86 20.73
C PHE A 675 -0.56 19.18 20.38
N LYS A 676 0.77 19.14 20.25
CA LYS A 676 1.60 20.27 19.81
C LYS A 676 1.89 20.15 18.32
N ALA A 677 1.47 21.14 17.55
CA ALA A 677 1.64 21.17 16.10
C ALA A 677 2.72 22.20 15.71
N LEU A 678 3.78 21.76 15.01
CA LEU A 678 4.71 22.69 14.33
C LEU A 678 4.01 23.36 13.16
N THR A 679 3.41 22.54 12.32
CA THR A 679 2.59 22.93 11.18
C THR A 679 1.18 22.37 11.33
N PHE A 680 0.21 22.92 10.61
CA PHE A 680 -1.15 22.38 10.58
C PHE A 680 -1.79 22.68 9.23
N GLY A 681 -2.13 21.63 8.48
CA GLY A 681 -2.62 21.74 7.12
C GLY A 681 -1.54 22.09 6.09
N GLN A 682 -0.25 21.85 6.37
CA GLN A 682 0.89 22.28 5.54
C GLN A 682 0.97 21.62 4.18
N HIS A 683 1.62 22.29 3.23
CA HIS A 683 1.84 21.88 1.85
C HIS A 683 3.30 22.09 1.42
N PHE A 684 3.65 21.55 0.25
CA PHE A 684 4.87 21.87 -0.50
C PHE A 684 6.16 21.75 0.32
N ALA A 685 6.37 20.60 0.95
CA ALA A 685 7.65 20.30 1.58
C ALA A 685 8.70 19.99 0.50
N ARG A 686 9.83 20.70 0.53
CA ARG A 686 10.93 20.56 -0.45
C ARG A 686 12.28 20.58 0.23
N TYR A 687 13.24 19.82 -0.27
CA TYR A 687 14.64 19.96 0.11
C TYR A 687 15.23 21.24 -0.46
N THR A 688 15.91 22.04 0.36
CA THR A 688 16.50 23.33 -0.04
C THR A 688 18.01 23.30 -0.19
N ASN A 689 18.68 22.21 0.23
CA ASN A 689 20.14 22.09 0.17
C ASN A 689 20.63 20.91 -0.70
N LYS A 690 19.85 20.51 -1.70
CA LYS A 690 20.32 19.60 -2.75
C LYS A 690 21.43 20.29 -3.55
N ASN A 691 22.53 19.60 -3.77
CA ASN A 691 23.55 20.07 -4.70
C ASN A 691 23.10 19.84 -6.16
N ALA A 692 23.91 20.29 -7.13
CA ALA A 692 23.60 20.14 -8.56
C ALA A 692 23.46 18.68 -9.05
N LYS A 693 23.82 17.68 -8.23
CA LYS A 693 23.62 16.25 -8.51
C LYS A 693 22.45 15.65 -7.72
N GLY A 694 21.59 16.48 -7.12
CA GLY A 694 20.44 16.04 -6.32
C GLY A 694 20.80 15.43 -4.95
N MET A 695 22.08 15.44 -4.55
CA MET A 695 22.51 14.86 -3.27
C MET A 695 22.50 15.91 -2.16
N ILE A 696 22.31 15.48 -0.92
CA ILE A 696 22.45 16.31 0.28
C ILE A 696 23.77 16.00 1.00
N SER A 697 24.40 17.03 1.55
CA SER A 697 25.57 16.88 2.43
C SER A 697 25.36 17.66 3.73
N GLY A 698 25.71 17.06 4.86
CA GLY A 698 25.50 17.67 6.18
C GLY A 698 24.06 17.50 6.67
N ASN A 699 23.57 18.46 7.46
CA ASN A 699 22.20 18.45 7.94
C ASN A 699 21.22 18.68 6.78
N THR A 700 20.17 17.87 6.71
CA THR A 700 19.04 18.07 5.79
C THR A 700 18.41 19.44 6.03
N GLN A 701 18.08 20.16 4.96
CA GLN A 701 17.34 21.42 5.03
C GLN A 701 16.11 21.33 4.15
N ILE A 702 14.97 21.75 4.69
CA ILE A 702 13.70 21.74 3.98
C ILE A 702 12.98 23.08 4.12
N SER A 703 12.18 23.41 3.13
CA SER A 703 11.14 24.45 3.22
C SER A 703 9.76 23.82 3.29
N VAL A 704 8.82 24.48 3.97
CA VAL A 704 7.42 24.06 4.08
C VAL A 704 6.51 25.27 3.95
N PHE A 705 5.43 25.15 3.19
CA PHE A 705 4.32 26.11 3.20
C PHE A 705 3.32 25.69 4.29
N ASP A 706 3.24 26.44 5.37
CA ASP A 706 2.43 26.10 6.55
C ASP A 706 1.15 26.93 6.56
N ASN A 707 0.06 26.32 6.10
CA ASN A 707 -1.25 26.96 6.00
C ASN A 707 -1.78 27.44 7.36
N GLN A 708 -1.43 26.75 8.46
CA GLN A 708 -1.95 26.97 9.80
C GLN A 708 -3.48 27.02 9.83
N THR A 709 -4.15 26.09 9.14
CA THR A 709 -5.62 26.05 9.03
C THR A 709 -6.25 26.12 10.44
N GLY A 710 -7.10 27.11 10.71
CA GLY A 710 -7.71 27.30 12.04
C GLY A 710 -8.93 26.39 12.26
N THR A 711 -9.74 26.66 13.29
CA THR A 711 -11.09 26.05 13.50
C THR A 711 -12.13 26.46 12.44
N ALA A 712 -11.70 26.99 11.31
CA ALA A 712 -12.57 27.48 10.25
C ALA A 712 -11.79 27.52 8.93
N PRO A 713 -11.78 26.45 8.13
CA PRO A 713 -11.45 26.61 6.73
C PRO A 713 -12.67 27.15 5.93
N PHE A 714 -13.89 27.15 6.51
CA PHE A 714 -15.12 27.53 5.78
C PHE A 714 -16.15 28.35 6.59
N VAL A 715 -15.81 28.84 7.78
CA VAL A 715 -16.81 29.53 8.62
C VAL A 715 -16.89 31.02 8.27
N SER A 716 -17.95 31.37 7.56
CA SER A 716 -18.34 32.69 7.08
C SER A 716 -18.86 33.64 8.18
N VAL A 717 -18.17 33.74 9.32
CA VAL A 717 -18.56 34.72 10.35
C VAL A 717 -17.79 36.01 10.11
N ALA A 718 -18.50 37.13 10.12
CA ALA A 718 -17.92 38.44 9.90
C ALA A 718 -16.81 38.71 10.92
N LEU A 719 -15.60 38.87 10.38
CA LEU A 719 -14.39 39.01 11.15
C LEU A 719 -14.23 40.50 11.50
N GLY A 720 -14.62 40.89 12.72
CA GLY A 720 -14.30 42.22 13.27
C GLY A 720 -12.79 42.44 13.35
N PRO A 721 -12.30 43.64 13.70
CA PRO A 721 -10.86 44.01 13.64
C PRO A 721 -9.90 43.16 14.50
N ASN A 722 -10.40 42.19 15.27
CA ASN A 722 -9.62 41.25 16.10
C ASN A 722 -9.81 39.79 15.70
N ALA A 723 -10.46 39.52 14.56
CA ALA A 723 -10.91 38.21 14.20
C ALA A 723 -9.79 37.45 13.47
N TYR A 724 -9.16 36.56 14.25
CA TYR A 724 -8.04 35.67 13.96
C TYR A 724 -7.23 36.03 12.71
N ALA A 725 -6.14 36.77 12.93
CA ALA A 725 -5.03 36.79 11.99
C ALA A 725 -4.68 35.33 11.66
N THR A 726 -4.84 34.93 10.39
CA THR A 726 -4.28 33.66 9.94
C THR A 726 -2.81 33.59 10.37
N ARG A 727 -2.32 32.39 10.62
CA ARG A 727 -0.89 32.17 10.87
C ARG A 727 -0.20 31.58 9.66
N THR A 728 -0.83 31.61 8.49
CA THR A 728 -0.23 31.14 7.24
C THR A 728 1.17 31.73 7.09
N ARG A 729 2.14 30.86 6.90
CA ARG A 729 3.55 31.22 6.84
C ARG A 729 4.29 30.23 5.96
N THR A 730 5.49 30.61 5.56
CA THR A 730 6.48 29.67 5.05
C THR A 730 7.58 29.53 6.09
N ILE A 731 8.19 28.34 6.21
CA ILE A 731 9.29 28.10 7.13
C ILE A 731 10.41 27.31 6.45
N GLU A 732 11.63 27.53 6.91
CA GLU A 732 12.76 26.65 6.61
C GLU A 732 13.28 25.99 7.89
N VAL A 733 13.62 24.70 7.78
CA VAL A 733 14.00 23.85 8.90
C VAL A 733 15.29 23.10 8.59
N SER A 734 16.27 23.17 9.49
CA SER A 734 17.47 22.33 9.45
C SER A 734 17.30 21.14 10.38
N ILE A 735 17.52 19.93 9.86
CA ILE A 735 17.33 18.65 10.55
C ILE A 735 18.69 17.99 10.72
N ASN A 736 19.03 17.64 11.96
CA ASN A 736 20.15 16.78 12.29
C ASN A 736 19.62 15.41 12.71
N GLU A 737 19.69 14.47 11.78
CA GLU A 737 19.19 13.11 11.95
C GLU A 737 19.93 12.37 13.08
N THR A 738 21.24 12.57 13.21
CA THR A 738 22.07 11.90 14.23
C THR A 738 21.69 12.33 15.65
N SER A 739 21.40 13.61 15.88
CA SER A 739 20.97 14.10 17.19
C SER A 739 19.45 14.05 17.40
N GLY A 740 18.67 13.73 16.36
CA GLY A 740 17.21 13.75 16.39
C GLY A 740 16.66 15.14 16.69
N THR A 741 17.23 16.17 16.09
CA THR A 741 16.84 17.57 16.34
C THR A 741 16.53 18.33 15.06
N ALA A 742 15.55 19.22 15.11
CA ALA A 742 15.23 20.16 14.05
C ALA A 742 15.18 21.59 14.57
N LYS A 743 15.65 22.54 13.75
CA LYS A 743 15.69 23.96 14.07
C LYS A 743 15.09 24.76 12.91
N VAL A 744 14.00 25.47 13.19
CA VAL A 744 13.48 26.49 12.28
C VAL A 744 14.46 27.66 12.25
N TYR A 745 14.87 28.10 11.07
CA TYR A 745 15.83 29.20 10.91
C TYR A 745 15.31 30.39 10.09
N ASN A 746 14.29 30.19 9.25
CA ASN A 746 13.58 31.26 8.56
C ASN A 746 12.07 31.05 8.68
N ALA A 747 11.31 32.14 8.75
CA ALA A 747 9.86 32.15 8.72
C ALA A 747 9.35 33.45 8.08
N ILE A 748 8.48 33.34 7.07
CA ILE A 748 7.82 34.49 6.43
C ILE A 748 6.33 34.38 6.71
N ASN A 749 5.76 35.32 7.46
CA ASN A 749 4.32 35.31 7.76
C ASN A 749 3.55 36.07 6.69
N GLY A 750 2.44 35.51 6.22
CA GLY A 750 1.57 36.18 5.26
C GLY A 750 1.02 37.52 5.76
N THR A 751 0.78 37.65 7.06
CA THR A 751 0.38 38.93 7.69
C THR A 751 1.42 40.04 7.52
N ASP A 752 2.70 39.69 7.50
CA ASP A 752 3.79 40.65 7.35
C ASP A 752 3.85 41.19 5.92
N LEU A 753 3.52 40.36 4.93
CA LEU A 753 3.42 40.74 3.52
C LEU A 753 2.14 41.53 3.24
N THR A 754 1.01 41.09 3.80
CA THR A 754 -0.28 41.81 3.73
C THR A 754 -0.12 43.26 4.20
N SER A 755 0.65 43.47 5.26
CA SER A 755 0.91 44.82 5.79
C SER A 755 1.73 45.72 4.87
N LYS A 756 2.38 45.18 3.83
CA LYS A 756 3.25 45.95 2.90
C LYS A 756 2.48 46.59 1.75
N ASN A 757 1.48 45.90 1.19
CA ASN A 757 0.74 46.36 0.01
C ASN A 757 -0.78 46.33 0.18
N GLY A 758 -1.30 45.83 1.31
CA GLY A 758 -2.73 45.76 1.60
C GLY A 758 -3.47 44.59 0.94
N LYS A 759 -2.80 43.73 0.16
CA LYS A 759 -3.40 42.50 -0.41
C LYS A 759 -3.31 41.36 0.60
N TYR A 760 -4.37 40.55 0.76
CA TYR A 760 -4.32 39.45 1.71
C TYR A 760 -3.43 38.28 1.24
N HIS A 761 -2.38 37.99 2.01
CA HIS A 761 -1.48 36.85 1.81
C HIS A 761 -1.83 35.75 2.81
N ILE A 762 -2.81 34.92 2.47
CA ILE A 762 -3.31 33.83 3.31
C ILE A 762 -3.66 32.68 2.37
N ALA A 763 -3.52 31.45 2.83
CA ALA A 763 -4.00 30.29 2.11
C ALA A 763 -4.52 29.28 3.13
N SER A 764 -5.85 29.06 3.12
CA SER A 764 -6.48 28.05 3.97
C SER A 764 -6.31 26.64 3.39
N HIS A 765 -5.91 26.53 2.13
CA HIS A 765 -5.61 25.27 1.45
C HIS A 765 -4.62 25.54 0.31
N CYS A 766 -3.98 24.48 -0.19
CA CYS A 766 -2.97 24.54 -1.24
C CYS A 766 -1.78 25.46 -0.86
N GLY A 767 -0.96 25.79 -1.84
CA GLY A 767 0.13 26.75 -1.69
C GLY A 767 1.50 26.13 -1.92
N SER A 768 2.46 27.00 -2.21
CA SER A 768 3.83 26.61 -2.57
C SER A 768 4.82 27.68 -2.14
N VAL A 769 6.04 27.25 -1.85
CA VAL A 769 7.15 28.16 -1.56
C VAL A 769 8.46 27.60 -2.14
N GLN A 770 9.21 28.47 -2.79
CA GLN A 770 10.52 28.18 -3.35
C GLN A 770 11.50 29.27 -2.93
N TYR A 771 12.57 28.86 -2.24
CA TYR A 771 13.64 29.75 -1.77
C TYR A 771 14.79 29.70 -2.77
N ASP A 772 14.75 30.55 -3.80
CA ASP A 772 15.79 30.60 -4.84
C ASP A 772 17.04 31.34 -4.35
N SER A 773 16.83 32.46 -3.64
CA SER A 773 17.88 33.26 -3.05
C SER A 773 17.33 34.16 -1.93
N ASP A 774 18.22 34.81 -1.18
CA ASP A 774 17.85 35.82 -0.19
C ASP A 774 17.07 37.00 -0.79
N THR A 775 17.07 37.14 -2.12
CA THR A 775 16.36 38.20 -2.85
C THR A 775 15.23 37.72 -3.74
N SER A 776 14.96 36.42 -3.75
CA SER A 776 13.85 35.79 -4.49
C SER A 776 13.32 34.60 -3.71
N VAL A 777 12.23 34.81 -2.98
CA VAL A 777 11.40 33.75 -2.41
C VAL A 777 10.06 33.77 -3.13
N THR A 778 9.82 32.78 -3.99
CA THR A 778 8.57 32.65 -4.73
C THR A 778 7.53 31.97 -3.83
N ILE A 779 6.39 32.61 -3.62
CA ILE A 779 5.30 32.13 -2.77
C ILE A 779 4.01 32.14 -3.58
N GLY A 780 3.43 30.97 -3.80
CA GLY A 780 2.09 30.83 -4.37
C GLY A 780 1.07 30.67 -3.24
N TRP A 781 0.21 31.67 -3.04
CA TRP A 781 -0.91 31.65 -2.10
C TRP A 781 -2.12 31.03 -2.81
N GLY A 782 -2.20 29.69 -2.78
CA GLY A 782 -3.06 28.89 -3.67
C GLY A 782 -4.57 29.19 -3.57
N LEU A 783 -5.26 28.66 -2.54
CA LEU A 783 -6.70 28.88 -2.37
C LEU A 783 -6.98 29.79 -1.17
N HIS A 784 -7.73 30.87 -1.43
CA HIS A 784 -8.12 31.87 -0.44
C HIS A 784 -9.63 32.10 -0.47
N GLY A 785 -10.31 31.96 0.67
CA GLY A 785 -11.71 32.34 0.88
C GLY A 785 -11.95 33.81 1.31
N ALA A 786 -11.07 34.77 1.01
CA ALA A 786 -11.21 36.17 1.47
C ALA A 786 -10.83 37.22 0.42
N ILE A 787 -11.75 37.45 -0.51
CA ILE A 787 -12.38 38.74 -0.86
C ILE A 787 -11.68 40.04 -0.36
N ASP A 788 -10.82 40.62 -1.19
CA ASP A 788 -10.28 41.98 -0.96
C ASP A 788 -11.34 43.11 -1.11
N ASN A 789 -12.56 42.81 -1.59
CA ASN A 789 -13.52 43.81 -2.08
C ASN A 789 -14.97 43.71 -1.56
N ILE A 790 -15.27 43.02 -0.46
CA ILE A 790 -16.53 43.30 0.25
C ILE A 790 -16.30 44.64 0.95
N PRO A 791 -17.02 45.72 0.56
CA PRO A 791 -16.87 47.00 1.22
C PRO A 791 -17.16 46.82 2.70
N ALA A 792 -16.61 47.70 3.54
CA ALA A 792 -16.86 47.75 4.99
C ALA A 792 -18.34 48.00 5.36
N VAL A 793 -19.24 47.10 4.95
CA VAL A 793 -20.66 47.09 5.25
C VAL A 793 -20.84 46.07 6.36
N ALA A 794 -21.01 46.61 7.56
CA ALA A 794 -21.48 45.99 8.79
C ALA A 794 -21.16 44.49 8.95
N ALA A 795 -20.13 44.22 9.76
CA ALA A 795 -19.72 42.90 10.26
C ALA A 795 -20.79 42.16 11.11
N SER A 796 -22.09 42.40 10.89
CA SER A 796 -23.20 41.77 11.59
C SER A 796 -24.08 40.89 10.71
N THR A 797 -23.86 40.82 9.40
CA THR A 797 -24.72 40.04 8.48
C THR A 797 -23.94 39.44 7.31
N LEU A 798 -23.15 38.39 7.55
CA LEU A 798 -22.74 37.43 6.51
C LEU A 798 -23.68 36.21 6.43
N ARG A 799 -24.84 36.32 7.08
CA ARG A 799 -26.08 35.61 6.72
C ARG A 799 -27.00 36.56 5.94
N ASP A 800 -26.45 37.39 5.06
CA ASP A 800 -27.29 38.23 4.22
C ASP A 800 -27.70 37.43 2.98
N PRO A 801 -28.99 37.11 2.77
CA PRO A 801 -29.51 36.49 1.55
C PRO A 801 -29.30 37.35 0.26
N GLN A 802 -28.54 38.44 0.35
CA GLN A 802 -28.17 39.31 -0.77
C GLN A 802 -26.92 38.86 -1.55
N PHE A 803 -26.06 37.97 -1.02
CA PHE A 803 -24.93 37.42 -1.77
C PHE A 803 -25.15 35.94 -2.07
N SER A 804 -25.06 35.59 -3.35
CA SER A 804 -25.13 34.23 -3.86
C SER A 804 -23.81 33.47 -3.64
N SER A 805 -23.85 32.14 -3.59
CA SER A 805 -22.65 31.30 -3.50
C SER A 805 -21.64 31.58 -4.62
N ILE A 806 -22.11 32.04 -5.78
CA ILE A 806 -21.28 32.38 -6.93
C ILE A 806 -20.49 33.69 -6.71
N GLU A 807 -21.03 34.71 -6.05
CA GLU A 807 -20.32 35.98 -5.79
C GLU A 807 -19.15 35.80 -4.80
N LEU A 808 -19.30 34.90 -3.83
CA LEU A 808 -18.20 34.52 -2.92
C LEU A 808 -17.12 33.72 -3.65
N LYS A 809 -17.50 32.74 -4.49
CA LYS A 809 -16.57 31.94 -5.30
C LYS A 809 -15.80 32.78 -6.33
N GLN A 810 -16.45 33.78 -6.91
CA GLN A 810 -15.84 34.77 -7.82
C GLN A 810 -14.91 35.76 -7.10
N GLY A 811 -15.09 35.97 -5.79
CA GLY A 811 -14.27 36.87 -4.97
C GLY A 811 -12.97 36.24 -4.46
N CYS A 812 -12.83 34.92 -4.54
CA CYS A 812 -11.59 34.20 -4.28
C CYS A 812 -10.58 34.50 -5.39
N ARG A 813 -9.31 34.73 -5.03
CA ARG A 813 -8.22 34.86 -6.00
C ARG A 813 -6.91 34.38 -5.40
N PRO A 814 -6.10 33.60 -6.13
CA PRO A 814 -4.74 33.29 -5.70
C PRO A 814 -3.89 34.57 -5.74
N VAL A 815 -2.80 34.56 -4.98
CA VAL A 815 -1.77 35.60 -5.08
C VAL A 815 -0.45 34.90 -5.35
N PHE A 816 0.36 35.44 -6.27
CA PHE A 816 1.71 34.96 -6.52
C PHE A 816 2.66 36.06 -6.12
N THR A 817 3.58 35.77 -5.20
CA THR A 817 4.50 36.76 -4.64
C THR A 817 5.92 36.32 -4.86
N ASP A 818 6.77 37.22 -5.34
CA ASP A 818 8.21 37.12 -5.26
C ASP A 818 8.68 38.08 -4.15
N TYR A 819 9.31 37.54 -3.13
CA TYR A 819 9.72 38.29 -1.94
C TYR A 819 11.22 38.40 -1.82
N ASN A 820 11.71 39.64 -1.79
CA ASN A 820 13.08 39.96 -1.48
C ASN A 820 13.26 40.02 0.04
N MET A 821 13.65 38.89 0.63
CA MET A 821 13.82 38.73 2.07
C MET A 821 14.92 39.66 2.63
N ALA A 822 16.02 39.86 1.91
CA ALA A 822 17.11 40.73 2.32
C ALA A 822 16.71 42.21 2.43
N ALA A 823 15.85 42.70 1.52
CA ALA A 823 15.32 44.07 1.53
C ALA A 823 14.02 44.21 2.33
N GLY A 824 13.33 43.10 2.61
CA GLY A 824 12.02 43.09 3.24
C GLY A 824 10.92 43.67 2.35
N THR A 825 10.99 43.47 1.03
CA THR A 825 10.08 44.06 0.04
C THR A 825 9.50 43.01 -0.90
N ILE A 826 8.28 43.23 -1.38
CA ILE A 826 7.68 42.44 -2.47
C ILE A 826 8.33 42.93 -3.77
N SER A 827 9.10 42.06 -4.43
CA SER A 827 9.81 42.35 -5.68
C SER A 827 8.90 42.24 -6.88
N PHE A 828 7.97 41.27 -6.85
CA PHE A 828 6.93 41.03 -7.85
C PHE A 828 5.70 40.39 -7.24
N GLU A 829 4.55 40.73 -7.79
CA GLU A 829 3.29 40.15 -7.38
C GLU A 829 2.28 40.12 -8.53
N LEU A 830 1.65 38.97 -8.72
CA LEU A 830 0.61 38.75 -9.71
C LEU A 830 -0.68 38.32 -9.00
N THR A 831 -1.79 38.97 -9.35
CA THR A 831 -3.13 38.64 -8.85
C THR A 831 -4.09 38.51 -10.03
N PRO A 832 -4.69 37.34 -10.28
CA PRO A 832 -5.57 37.17 -11.42
C PRO A 832 -7.00 37.67 -11.16
N ALA A 833 -7.74 37.83 -12.26
CA ALA A 833 -9.15 38.15 -12.31
C ALA A 833 -9.85 37.25 -13.33
N ARG A 834 -10.97 36.64 -12.92
CA ARG A 834 -11.77 35.77 -13.79
C ARG A 834 -12.25 36.50 -15.03
N ASN A 835 -12.16 35.84 -16.19
CA ASN A 835 -12.69 36.38 -17.43
C ASN A 835 -14.21 36.56 -17.32
N LYS A 836 -14.73 37.69 -17.84
CA LYS A 836 -16.17 38.01 -17.79
C LYS A 836 -17.05 36.94 -18.45
N MET A 837 -16.56 36.31 -19.52
CA MET A 837 -17.26 35.22 -20.20
C MET A 837 -17.25 33.91 -19.43
N ASN A 838 -16.38 33.77 -18.42
CA ASN A 838 -16.32 32.61 -17.53
C ASN A 838 -16.91 32.90 -16.13
N MET A 839 -17.57 34.05 -15.93
CA MET A 839 -18.12 34.41 -14.61
C MET A 839 -19.14 33.40 -14.08
N ALA A 840 -19.82 32.66 -14.95
CA ALA A 840 -20.80 31.65 -14.53
C ALA A 840 -20.18 30.34 -14.03
N SER A 841 -18.85 30.14 -14.16
CA SER A 841 -18.21 28.89 -13.71
C SER A 841 -18.51 28.63 -12.23
N PRO A 842 -19.00 27.42 -11.90
CA PRO A 842 -19.39 27.05 -10.54
C PRO A 842 -18.18 26.83 -9.62
N ASP A 843 -16.96 26.73 -10.15
CA ASP A 843 -15.74 26.54 -9.36
C ASP A 843 -15.06 27.88 -9.03
N ALA A 844 -14.33 27.92 -7.91
CA ALA A 844 -13.63 29.14 -7.48
C ALA A 844 -12.52 29.51 -8.47
N LEU A 845 -12.18 30.80 -8.57
CA LEU A 845 -10.97 31.22 -9.28
C LEU A 845 -9.77 30.88 -8.39
N PHE A 846 -9.17 29.72 -8.59
CA PHE A 846 -8.06 29.23 -7.78
C PHE A 846 -6.89 28.77 -8.63
N SER A 847 -5.72 28.70 -8.00
CA SER A 847 -4.53 28.05 -8.56
C SER A 847 -3.96 27.12 -7.51
N TYR A 848 -3.67 25.88 -7.86
CA TYR A 848 -3.16 24.92 -6.88
C TYR A 848 -1.78 25.33 -6.34
N ARG A 849 -0.82 25.64 -7.23
CA ARG A 849 0.56 26.02 -6.91
C ARG A 849 1.12 26.97 -7.97
N THR A 850 2.23 27.62 -7.61
CA THR A 850 2.99 28.49 -8.51
C THR A 850 4.45 28.13 -8.43
N TYR A 851 5.08 27.99 -9.59
CA TYR A 851 6.49 27.63 -9.73
C TYR A 851 7.26 28.77 -10.38
N LYS A 852 8.55 28.89 -10.07
CA LYS A 852 9.46 29.80 -10.78
C LYS A 852 10.68 29.03 -11.30
N THR A 853 11.03 29.31 -12.55
CA THR A 853 12.17 28.74 -13.27
C THR A 853 13.00 29.87 -13.91
N ALA A 854 14.30 29.67 -14.09
CA ALA A 854 15.24 30.71 -14.54
C ALA A 854 15.30 30.93 -16.07
N ASP A 855 14.20 30.65 -16.77
CA ASP A 855 14.10 30.60 -18.26
C ASP A 855 14.53 31.87 -18.99
#